data_AF-A0A425W786-F1
#
_entry.id   AF-A0A425W786-F1
#
_cell.length_a   1.000
_cell.length_b   1.000
_cell.length_c   1.000
_cell.angle_alpha   90.00
_cell.angle_beta   90.00
_cell.angle_gamma   90.00
#
_symmetry.space_group_name_H-M   'P 1'
#
loop_
_entity.id
_entity.type
_entity.pdbx_description
1 polymer ?
#
loop_
_entity_poly.entity_id
_entity_poly.type
_entity_poly.pdbx_seq_one_letter_code
_entity_poly.pdbx_strand_id
1 'polypeptide(L)'
;MSGLKRISRNLLIGMIFCLAVFFFVFSTGTVHAASSLPQDSFTAQILIGDKAVSRDVNNVIILENNTYSADQFWEFIPIGNGQYKILNKGVQKALDVNNAADKNGTNIQVYDDNGSSAQKWKLNLESDGTYTLQPACSDDKVMNVEGGTATNGANVDLYQNSSSSAQKFTIKIGTQTTYSSSANTSLQVQAHVQNKGTLKAVNGGQVAGTIGQNLRLEGISLKTSQSNLGISYSAHVQDLGWQDTKSTGALAGTTGQSKRLEALKISLTGNDSSKYDIYYTAYVQDYGWLNWAKNGEISGTVGLSKRVEAIEVVIVNKGVTAPNALGKVSKSSYNASDLQNPHIQYSVHQQNTGWSKTVKDGTVAGATGKSLRLEALKINLTADNLKNTTTSISYRTHIQDKGWTSWRNNNQTSGTTGQSKRLEAIQIKLDSSISEQYDIYYAVHIQNYGWLGWAKNGETAGSQGYSLRIEAIVIKLVPKGDAAPQQLGKISAAELSSDYLTKNYTISYRSHVQDIGWQSWTSSRQTSGTTGRSLRMEALQIKLSDTASGDSSILYRAYVQDKGTESNWTDSSKSDTYSGTTGQGKRIEAVQIKLQGNASSTMNVWYRVHSEKYGWLGWTKNGVWAGTLNGGLRAEAVQICVLPKTAAAPGSTDQPYVSLSSVKTGNLGIDVSEWQGYISTDNWRKAKNAGYSFAMLRIAWGHAGNGAMDKQFNNNYTNATAAGMPFGVYVYSYADDENEARQEADYAISLLNGRSLKMPICIDLEDDRISYLSKTQQSKNAIAFCEEVKKAGYTPMIYANQNWLNNHLDYSMIKDYKIWYAQYPYSWNSSSKPQYSNHIDIWQYSDQGSVPGLSGSIDMNKAYSNF
;
A
#
# COMPACT_ATOMS: atom_id res chain seq x y z
N MET A 1 77.46 -27.75 39.53
CA MET A 1 78.20 -28.50 38.49
C MET A 1 77.65 -28.12 37.11
N SER A 2 78.30 -28.57 36.04
CA SER A 2 77.96 -28.42 34.60
C SER A 2 76.46 -28.44 34.23
N GLY A 3 75.98 -27.74 33.18
CA GLY A 3 76.68 -26.76 32.32
C GLY A 3 75.99 -26.45 30.97
N LEU A 4 76.21 -25.22 30.47
CA LEU A 4 76.31 -24.74 29.06
C LEU A 4 75.79 -25.66 27.92
N LYS A 5 74.99 -25.18 26.95
CA LYS A 5 75.33 -24.16 25.93
C LYS A 5 74.05 -23.50 25.35
N ARG A 6 73.90 -22.16 25.37
CA ARG A 6 74.20 -21.14 24.31
C ARG A 6 73.14 -20.93 23.20
N ILE A 7 72.66 -19.67 23.12
CA ILE A 7 72.56 -18.78 21.92
C ILE A 7 71.40 -19.08 20.93
N SER A 8 70.60 -18.14 20.39
CA SER A 8 70.52 -16.65 20.32
C SER A 8 69.07 -16.24 19.92
N ARG A 9 68.54 -14.99 19.87
CA ARG A 9 68.87 -13.56 20.17
C ARG A 9 67.50 -12.78 20.11
N ASN A 10 67.30 -11.50 20.45
CA ASN A 10 68.08 -10.40 21.06
C ASN A 10 67.08 -9.48 21.83
N LEU A 11 67.52 -8.92 22.97
CA LEU A 11 67.24 -7.59 23.58
C LEU A 11 65.89 -6.85 23.31
N LEU A 12 65.07 -6.52 24.33
CA LEU A 12 65.15 -5.38 25.32
C LEU A 12 64.50 -4.07 24.80
N ILE A 13 63.88 -3.18 25.60
CA ILE A 13 63.64 -3.10 27.07
C ILE A 13 62.13 -2.85 27.32
N GLY A 14 61.60 -3.43 28.40
CA GLY A 14 60.42 -2.89 29.09
C GLY A 14 60.61 -2.98 30.61
N MET A 15 60.61 -1.85 31.32
CA MET A 15 60.72 -1.73 32.78
C MET A 15 60.10 -0.41 33.23
N ILE A 16 59.44 -0.28 34.39
CA ILE A 16 58.71 -1.25 35.23
C ILE A 16 57.86 -0.42 36.22
N PHE A 17 56.69 -0.91 36.66
CA PHE A 17 56.27 -0.98 38.07
C PHE A 17 54.89 -1.65 38.20
N CYS A 18 54.51 -2.01 39.42
CA CYS A 18 53.78 -3.27 39.69
C CYS A 18 52.27 -3.15 39.92
N LEU A 19 51.63 -4.31 39.88
CA LEU A 19 50.36 -4.66 40.53
C LEU A 19 50.37 -4.21 42.03
N ALA A 20 49.24 -3.99 42.72
CA ALA A 20 48.01 -4.77 42.62
C ALA A 20 46.72 -4.06 43.07
N VAL A 21 45.60 -4.50 42.47
CA VAL A 21 44.25 -4.73 43.02
C VAL A 21 43.81 -3.89 44.24
N PHE A 22 42.77 -3.06 44.06
CA PHE A 22 41.67 -2.95 45.03
C PHE A 22 40.32 -2.61 44.34
N PHE A 23 39.21 -2.72 45.08
CA PHE A 23 37.83 -2.68 44.57
C PHE A 23 37.38 -1.32 44.01
N PHE A 24 36.35 -1.37 43.16
CA PHE A 24 35.59 -0.20 42.70
C PHE A 24 34.94 0.55 43.90
N VAL A 25 35.21 1.85 43.99
CA VAL A 25 34.40 2.81 44.75
C VAL A 25 34.17 4.02 43.84
N PHE A 26 32.90 4.39 43.62
CA PHE A 26 32.56 5.60 42.87
C PHE A 26 32.89 6.83 43.72
N SER A 27 33.92 7.58 43.34
CA SER A 27 34.16 8.93 43.86
C SER A 27 33.32 9.93 43.07
N THR A 28 32.48 10.69 43.77
CA THR A 28 31.65 11.75 43.17
C THR A 28 32.51 12.97 42.83
N GLY A 29 32.90 13.12 41.57
CA GLY A 29 33.58 14.32 41.09
C GLY A 29 32.70 15.57 41.23
N THR A 30 33.11 16.52 42.06
CA THR A 30 32.44 17.82 42.22
C THR A 30 32.59 18.65 40.95
N VAL A 31 31.45 19.08 40.38
CA VAL A 31 31.43 19.93 39.19
C VAL A 31 31.67 21.38 39.62
N HIS A 32 32.81 21.97 39.23
CA HIS A 32 32.99 23.42 39.30
C HIS A 32 32.00 24.10 38.35
N ALA A 33 31.28 25.12 38.84
CA ALA A 33 30.22 25.78 38.09
C ALA A 33 30.73 26.43 36.79
N ALA A 34 30.05 26.15 35.68
CA ALA A 34 30.23 26.89 34.44
C ALA A 34 29.56 28.26 34.58
N SER A 35 30.36 29.33 34.53
CA SER A 35 29.89 30.69 34.78
C SER A 35 29.36 31.38 33.51
N SER A 36 28.30 32.17 33.70
CA SER A 36 27.51 32.90 32.68
C SER A 36 26.68 32.04 31.70
N LEU A 37 25.47 32.54 31.42
CA LEU A 37 24.60 32.05 30.36
C LEU A 37 25.11 32.51 28.97
N PRO A 38 24.76 31.82 27.87
CA PRO A 38 25.13 32.25 26.52
C PRO A 38 24.67 33.67 26.19
N GLN A 39 25.51 34.41 25.45
CA GLN A 39 25.22 35.78 25.00
C GLN A 39 24.23 35.82 23.81
N ASP A 40 24.22 34.75 23.00
CA ASP A 40 23.24 34.52 21.93
C ASP A 40 22.01 33.76 22.46
N SER A 41 20.94 33.71 21.66
CA SER A 41 19.73 32.94 22.00
C SER A 41 20.04 31.44 22.21
N PHE A 42 19.59 30.89 23.34
CA PHE A 42 19.80 29.49 23.72
C PHE A 42 18.50 28.83 24.18
N THR A 43 18.47 27.50 24.31
CA THR A 43 17.36 26.78 24.94
C THR A 43 17.84 26.02 26.17
N ALA A 44 17.00 25.99 27.21
CA ALA A 44 17.23 25.26 28.44
C ALA A 44 15.95 24.56 28.91
N GLN A 45 16.09 23.65 29.87
CA GLN A 45 15.01 23.35 30.82
C GLN A 45 15.14 24.30 32.02
N ILE A 46 14.01 24.74 32.56
CA ILE A 46 13.95 25.40 33.86
C ILE A 46 13.56 24.31 34.87
N LEU A 47 14.44 24.01 35.83
CA LEU A 47 14.27 22.87 36.75
C LEU A 47 14.26 23.31 38.21
N ILE A 48 13.59 22.55 39.07
CA ILE A 48 13.69 22.62 40.53
C ILE A 48 13.80 21.19 41.08
N GLY A 49 14.93 20.87 41.72
CA GLY A 49 15.26 19.48 42.04
C GLY A 49 15.31 18.60 40.79
N ASP A 50 14.51 17.54 40.76
CA ASP A 50 14.33 16.65 39.60
C ASP A 50 13.17 17.07 38.66
N LYS A 51 12.33 18.04 39.08
CA LYS A 51 11.14 18.47 38.33
C LYS A 51 11.48 19.52 37.29
N ALA A 52 10.70 19.51 36.21
CA ALA A 52 10.77 20.49 35.15
C ALA A 52 9.55 21.42 35.18
N VAL A 53 9.81 22.71 35.00
CA VAL A 53 8.78 23.72 34.75
C VAL A 53 8.20 23.47 33.36
N SER A 54 6.91 23.16 33.31
CA SER A 54 6.16 22.70 32.14
C SER A 54 4.94 23.57 31.92
N ARG A 55 4.45 23.62 30.68
CA ARG A 55 3.09 24.08 30.36
C ARG A 55 2.10 22.93 30.59
N ASP A 56 0.90 23.24 31.08
CA ASP A 56 -0.24 22.30 31.18
C ASP A 56 -1.17 22.36 29.94
N VAL A 57 -2.28 21.62 29.93
CA VAL A 57 -3.26 21.66 28.83
C VAL A 57 -4.03 22.99 28.73
N ASN A 58 -4.17 23.72 29.84
CA ASN A 58 -4.86 25.02 29.93
C ASN A 58 -3.96 26.23 29.62
N ASN A 59 -2.64 26.01 29.42
CA ASN A 59 -1.57 27.00 29.27
C ASN A 59 -1.07 27.65 30.57
N VAL A 60 -1.44 27.10 31.73
CA VAL A 60 -0.83 27.40 33.03
C VAL A 60 0.57 26.78 33.11
N ILE A 61 1.45 27.37 33.90
CA ILE A 61 2.77 26.79 34.20
C ILE A 61 2.69 25.96 35.48
N ILE A 62 3.22 24.73 35.42
CA ILE A 62 3.24 23.76 36.51
C ILE A 62 4.62 23.09 36.62
N LEU A 63 4.89 22.44 37.75
CA LEU A 63 5.94 21.43 37.83
C LEU A 63 5.44 20.08 37.32
N GLU A 64 6.32 19.38 36.60
CA GLU A 64 6.09 18.00 36.17
C GLU A 64 7.35 17.15 36.34
N ASN A 65 7.18 15.81 36.30
CA ASN A 65 8.32 14.90 36.15
C ASN A 65 9.09 15.27 34.87
N ASN A 66 10.42 15.33 34.93
CA ASN A 66 11.24 15.62 33.75
C ASN A 66 11.17 14.45 32.75
N THR A 67 10.27 14.59 31.78
CA THR A 67 10.01 13.64 30.68
C THR A 67 10.69 14.09 29.38
N TYR A 68 11.35 15.24 29.38
CA TYR A 68 11.95 15.88 28.21
C TYR A 68 10.92 16.17 27.09
N SER A 69 9.66 16.43 27.45
CA SER A 69 8.62 16.86 26.51
C SER A 69 8.90 18.28 25.98
N ALA A 70 8.34 18.64 24.83
CA ALA A 70 8.55 19.96 24.24
C ALA A 70 8.03 21.11 25.13
N ASP A 71 6.98 20.86 25.92
CA ASP A 71 6.42 21.80 26.89
C ASP A 71 7.34 22.05 28.11
N GLN A 72 8.39 21.23 28.31
CA GLN A 72 9.40 21.35 29.36
C GLN A 72 10.71 22.04 28.91
N PHE A 73 10.76 22.53 27.67
CA PHE A 73 11.87 23.29 27.12
C PHE A 73 11.50 24.74 26.83
N TRP A 74 12.48 25.62 26.99
CA TRP A 74 12.30 27.08 26.98
C TRP A 74 13.45 27.76 26.23
N GLU A 75 13.14 28.55 25.21
CA GLU A 75 14.12 29.34 24.44
C GLU A 75 14.24 30.73 25.06
N PHE A 76 15.46 31.06 25.46
CA PHE A 76 15.88 32.32 26.05
C PHE A 76 16.42 33.20 24.93
N ILE A 77 15.61 34.17 24.51
CA ILE A 77 15.99 35.17 23.52
C ILE A 77 16.47 36.42 24.27
N PRO A 78 17.78 36.76 24.28
CA PRO A 78 18.26 37.97 24.94
C PRO A 78 17.67 39.21 24.26
N ILE A 79 17.18 40.15 25.08
CA ILE A 79 16.53 41.40 24.62
C ILE A 79 17.24 42.66 25.14
N GLY A 80 18.48 42.51 25.64
CA GLY A 80 19.28 43.57 26.24
C GLY A 80 19.14 43.63 27.77
N ASN A 81 20.02 44.40 28.43
CA ASN A 81 19.99 44.70 29.87
C ASN A 81 19.90 43.47 30.82
N GLY A 82 20.40 42.30 30.39
CA GLY A 82 20.31 41.06 31.17
C GLY A 82 18.90 40.43 31.22
N GLN A 83 17.97 40.93 30.40
CA GLN A 83 16.63 40.38 30.24
C GLN A 83 16.53 39.46 29.03
N TYR A 84 15.63 38.48 29.15
CA TYR A 84 15.27 37.52 28.12
C TYR A 84 13.76 37.57 27.86
N LYS A 85 13.36 37.41 26.60
CA LYS A 85 12.04 36.85 26.30
C LYS A 85 12.18 35.33 26.31
N ILE A 86 11.33 34.65 27.09
CA ILE A 86 11.40 33.20 27.28
C ILE A 86 10.20 32.56 26.56
N LEU A 87 10.45 31.73 25.55
CA LEU A 87 9.40 31.09 24.74
C LEU A 87 9.29 29.58 25.04
N ASN A 88 8.09 29.09 25.35
CA ASN A 88 7.85 27.66 25.53
C ASN A 88 7.99 26.91 24.20
N LYS A 89 8.69 25.78 24.16
CA LYS A 89 8.95 25.07 22.89
C LYS A 89 7.84 24.12 22.43
N GLY A 90 6.87 23.79 23.27
CA GLY A 90 5.68 23.05 22.85
C GLY A 90 4.73 23.89 22.00
N VAL A 91 4.56 25.18 22.32
CA VAL A 91 3.55 26.05 21.67
C VAL A 91 4.04 27.41 21.15
N GLN A 92 5.32 27.75 21.28
CA GLN A 92 5.94 29.02 20.86
C GLN A 92 5.34 30.30 21.48
N LYS A 93 4.53 30.16 22.54
CA LYS A 93 4.01 31.26 23.35
C LYS A 93 5.05 31.70 24.39
N ALA A 94 5.02 32.98 24.75
CA ALA A 94 5.92 33.56 25.75
C ALA A 94 5.49 33.17 27.16
N LEU A 95 6.47 32.93 28.04
CA LEU A 95 6.28 32.83 29.49
C LEU A 95 5.76 34.19 30.00
N ASP A 96 4.59 34.18 30.62
CA ASP A 96 3.74 35.37 30.79
C ASP A 96 3.17 35.43 32.21
N VAL A 97 3.36 36.54 32.91
CA VAL A 97 2.62 36.85 34.15
C VAL A 97 1.19 37.25 33.78
N ASN A 98 0.19 36.50 34.22
CA ASN A 98 -1.18 36.72 33.77
C ASN A 98 -1.69 38.14 34.07
N ASN A 99 -2.15 38.84 33.03
CA ASN A 99 -2.54 40.26 33.04
C ASN A 99 -1.46 41.25 33.53
N ALA A 100 -0.18 40.86 33.54
CA ALA A 100 0.94 41.63 34.10
C ALA A 100 0.74 42.06 35.58
N ALA A 101 -0.07 41.33 36.35
CA ALA A 101 -0.48 41.77 37.68
C ALA A 101 0.64 41.58 38.73
N ASP A 102 1.06 42.68 39.34
CA ASP A 102 2.11 42.70 40.39
C ASP A 102 1.56 42.29 41.77
N LYS A 103 1.19 41.02 41.93
CA LYS A 103 0.59 40.49 43.16
C LYS A 103 1.02 39.06 43.44
N ASN A 104 1.29 38.74 44.70
CA ASN A 104 1.53 37.36 45.16
C ASN A 104 0.36 36.44 44.79
N GLY A 105 0.67 35.24 44.28
CA GLY A 105 -0.33 34.30 43.75
C GLY A 105 -0.84 34.65 42.36
N THR A 106 -0.17 35.56 41.62
CA THR A 106 -0.52 35.79 40.22
C THR A 106 0.02 34.65 39.38
N ASN A 107 -0.88 33.88 38.79
CA ASN A 107 -0.59 32.71 37.99
C ASN A 107 0.36 33.03 36.81
N ILE A 108 1.42 32.24 36.62
CA ILE A 108 2.25 32.32 35.42
C ILE A 108 1.67 31.36 34.37
N GLN A 109 1.61 31.82 33.13
CA GLN A 109 1.03 31.11 31.99
C GLN A 109 1.98 31.15 30.77
N VAL A 110 1.54 30.59 29.65
CA VAL A 110 2.05 31.01 28.34
C VAL A 110 1.00 31.82 27.57
N TYR A 111 1.42 32.93 26.98
CA TYR A 111 0.55 33.80 26.19
C TYR A 111 1.18 34.18 24.85
N ASP A 112 0.38 34.69 23.91
CA ASP A 112 0.92 35.16 22.63
C ASP A 112 1.92 36.31 22.84
N ASP A 113 3.02 36.27 22.09
CA ASP A 113 4.13 37.23 22.18
C ASP A 113 3.63 38.64 21.83
N ASN A 114 3.47 39.46 22.86
CA ASN A 114 2.91 40.82 22.80
C ASN A 114 3.94 41.89 23.21
N GLY A 115 5.15 41.48 23.62
CA GLY A 115 6.24 42.37 23.99
C GLY A 115 5.99 43.21 25.25
N SER A 116 5.00 42.86 26.08
CA SER A 116 4.70 43.53 27.35
C SER A 116 5.77 43.31 28.42
N SER A 117 5.61 43.93 29.59
CA SER A 117 6.45 43.71 30.78
C SER A 117 6.28 42.31 31.38
N ALA A 118 5.13 41.66 31.22
CA ALA A 118 4.84 40.30 31.71
C ALA A 118 5.69 39.21 31.04
N GLN A 119 6.28 39.50 29.87
CA GLN A 119 6.96 38.54 29.00
C GLN A 119 8.49 38.72 28.94
N LYS A 120 9.03 39.61 29.78
CA LYS A 120 10.45 39.99 29.84
C LYS A 120 11.00 39.59 31.20
N TRP A 121 11.95 38.67 31.21
CA TRP A 121 12.42 38.01 32.42
C TRP A 121 13.90 38.29 32.63
N LYS A 122 14.24 38.91 33.76
CA LYS A 122 15.62 39.06 34.25
C LYS A 122 15.98 37.79 35.02
N LEU A 123 17.12 37.20 34.71
CA LEU A 123 17.68 36.05 35.42
C LEU A 123 18.79 36.54 36.35
N ASN A 124 18.56 36.53 37.66
CA ASN A 124 19.62 36.80 38.64
C ASN A 124 20.28 35.47 39.00
N LEU A 125 21.62 35.41 39.00
CA LEU A 125 22.39 34.23 39.39
C LEU A 125 22.66 34.28 40.90
N GLU A 126 22.21 33.24 41.61
CA GLU A 126 22.40 33.07 43.05
C GLU A 126 23.76 32.42 43.36
N SER A 127 24.24 32.57 44.60
CA SER A 127 25.57 32.08 45.02
C SER A 127 25.73 30.56 45.06
N ASP A 128 24.63 29.81 44.98
CA ASP A 128 24.61 28.33 44.86
C ASP A 128 24.54 27.84 43.40
N GLY A 129 24.53 28.75 42.41
CA GLY A 129 24.44 28.43 40.99
C GLY A 129 23.03 28.28 40.44
N THR A 130 22.00 28.44 41.28
CA THR A 130 20.60 28.55 40.82
C THR A 130 20.28 29.97 40.36
N TYR A 131 19.09 30.17 39.78
CA TYR A 131 18.62 31.46 39.30
C TYR A 131 17.26 31.82 39.90
N THR A 132 17.07 33.07 40.28
CA THR A 132 15.75 33.68 40.45
C THR A 132 15.31 34.32 39.12
N LEU A 133 14.05 34.08 38.73
CA LEU A 133 13.47 34.62 37.49
C LEU A 133 12.49 35.74 37.84
N GLN A 134 12.86 36.99 37.53
CA GLN A 134 12.09 38.20 37.83
C GLN A 134 11.43 38.77 36.57
N PRO A 135 10.10 38.92 36.51
CA PRO A 135 9.42 39.53 35.37
C PRO A 135 9.52 41.07 35.43
N ALA A 136 9.63 41.73 34.28
CA ALA A 136 9.73 43.19 34.19
C ALA A 136 8.43 43.95 34.52
N CYS A 137 7.40 43.26 35.01
CA CYS A 137 6.20 43.85 35.61
C CYS A 137 6.25 43.88 37.15
N SER A 138 7.36 43.46 37.77
CA SER A 138 7.55 43.47 39.23
C SER A 138 8.98 43.78 39.63
N ASP A 139 9.17 44.71 40.56
CA ASP A 139 10.51 45.07 41.10
C ASP A 139 10.95 44.15 42.25
N ASP A 140 10.04 43.41 42.89
CA ASP A 140 10.28 42.67 44.14
C ASP A 140 9.72 41.23 44.19
N LYS A 141 9.03 40.76 43.15
CA LYS A 141 8.49 39.39 43.04
C LYS A 141 9.19 38.59 41.95
N VAL A 142 9.22 37.27 42.13
CA VAL A 142 9.91 36.29 41.26
C VAL A 142 9.00 35.11 40.98
N MET A 143 9.33 34.33 39.94
CA MET A 143 8.77 33.00 39.72
C MET A 143 8.92 32.16 41.00
N ASN A 144 7.85 31.48 41.38
CA ASN A 144 7.72 30.72 42.61
C ASN A 144 6.95 29.42 42.32
N VAL A 145 7.20 28.38 43.12
CA VAL A 145 6.41 27.14 43.12
C VAL A 145 5.40 27.21 44.26
N GLU A 146 4.11 27.04 43.96
CA GLU A 146 3.05 27.20 44.94
C GLU A 146 3.20 26.18 46.10
N GLY A 147 3.14 26.69 47.34
CA GLY A 147 3.40 25.91 48.55
C GLY A 147 4.84 25.37 48.70
N GLY A 148 5.76 25.67 47.78
CA GLY A 148 7.12 25.13 47.77
C GLY A 148 7.22 23.63 47.53
N THR A 149 6.20 23.03 46.90
CA THR A 149 6.08 21.57 46.75
C THR A 149 6.71 21.06 45.45
N ALA A 150 7.63 20.09 45.54
CA ALA A 150 8.26 19.45 44.37
C ALA A 150 7.38 18.31 43.77
N THR A 151 6.06 18.51 43.73
CA THR A 151 5.08 17.53 43.23
C THR A 151 4.61 17.86 41.83
N ASN A 152 4.30 16.83 41.03
CA ASN A 152 3.67 17.00 39.73
C ASN A 152 2.32 17.74 39.86
N GLY A 153 2.04 18.66 38.94
CA GLY A 153 0.87 19.53 38.99
C GLY A 153 0.95 20.65 40.03
N ALA A 154 2.06 20.81 40.77
CA ALA A 154 2.26 22.00 41.59
C ALA A 154 2.33 23.25 40.69
N ASN A 155 1.53 24.25 41.03
CA ASN A 155 1.40 25.48 40.24
C ASN A 155 2.66 26.34 40.30
N VAL A 156 2.88 27.18 39.29
CA VAL A 156 3.99 28.13 39.22
C VAL A 156 3.43 29.55 39.13
N ASP A 157 3.68 30.35 40.16
CA ASP A 157 3.09 31.66 40.39
C ASP A 157 4.15 32.76 40.56
N LEU A 158 3.71 34.01 40.59
CA LEU A 158 4.51 35.16 40.95
C LEU A 158 4.37 35.45 42.45
N TYR A 159 5.48 35.43 43.19
CA TYR A 159 5.49 35.65 44.64
C TYR A 159 6.68 36.51 45.09
N GLN A 160 6.52 37.20 46.22
CA GLN A 160 7.56 37.99 46.90
C GLN A 160 8.91 37.26 46.93
N ASN A 161 9.98 37.91 46.47
CA ASN A 161 11.32 37.34 46.58
C ASN A 161 11.69 37.16 48.06
N SER A 162 12.02 35.93 48.41
CA SER A 162 12.28 35.44 49.77
C SER A 162 13.59 34.63 49.86
N SER A 163 14.31 34.48 48.75
CA SER A 163 15.45 33.57 48.58
C SER A 163 15.18 32.10 48.95
N SER A 164 13.91 31.70 49.03
CA SER A 164 13.49 30.34 49.37
C SER A 164 13.79 29.33 48.27
N SER A 165 13.87 28.04 48.61
CA SER A 165 14.09 26.97 47.62
C SER A 165 13.02 26.90 46.54
N ALA A 166 11.79 27.32 46.83
CA ALA A 166 10.67 27.40 45.88
C ALA A 166 10.87 28.41 44.74
N GLN A 167 11.88 29.28 44.84
CA GLN A 167 12.17 30.39 43.93
C GLN A 167 13.52 30.21 43.20
N LYS A 168 14.21 29.08 43.45
CA LYS A 168 15.58 28.80 42.99
C LYS A 168 15.58 27.75 41.88
N PHE A 169 15.76 28.20 40.65
CA PHE A 169 15.67 27.34 39.47
C PHE A 169 17.03 27.06 38.85
N THR A 170 17.28 25.81 38.48
CA THR A 170 18.45 25.42 37.68
C THR A 170 18.10 25.60 36.21
N ILE A 171 18.78 26.55 35.54
CA ILE A 171 18.71 26.73 34.09
C ILE A 171 19.63 25.70 33.43
N LYS A 172 19.09 24.49 33.22
CA LYS A 172 19.79 23.40 32.54
C LYS A 172 19.76 23.66 31.04
N ILE A 173 20.72 24.46 30.56
CA ILE A 173 21.01 24.64 29.13
C ILE A 173 21.02 23.27 28.45
N GLY A 174 20.44 23.17 27.26
CA GLY A 174 20.54 21.98 26.42
C GLY A 174 21.99 21.75 26.02
N THR A 175 22.75 21.03 26.86
CA THR A 175 24.16 20.76 26.61
C THR A 175 24.28 19.97 25.31
N GLN A 176 25.07 20.50 24.37
CA GLN A 176 25.61 19.66 23.31
C GLN A 176 26.22 18.44 23.97
N THR A 177 25.76 17.24 23.59
CA THR A 177 26.53 16.04 23.87
C THR A 177 27.80 16.19 23.06
N THR A 178 28.93 16.42 23.73
CA THR A 178 30.24 16.37 23.09
C THR A 178 30.46 14.93 22.66
N TYR A 179 30.13 14.63 21.40
CA TYR A 179 30.37 13.35 20.74
C TYR A 179 31.87 13.20 20.47
N SER A 180 32.67 13.10 21.55
CA SER A 180 34.13 12.94 21.58
C SER A 180 34.57 11.55 21.11
N SER A 181 33.99 11.09 20.00
CA SER A 181 34.52 10.02 19.17
C SER A 181 35.69 10.57 18.34
N SER A 182 36.62 9.69 17.99
CA SER A 182 37.68 9.99 17.02
C SER A 182 37.11 10.45 15.66
N ALA A 183 35.90 10.00 15.30
CA ALA A 183 35.23 10.41 14.08
C ALA A 183 34.92 11.93 14.07
N ASN A 184 34.37 12.50 15.15
CA ASN A 184 34.04 13.93 15.18
C ASN A 184 35.25 14.84 15.41
N THR A 185 36.28 14.38 16.13
CA THR A 185 37.54 15.13 16.25
C THR A 185 38.40 15.06 14.98
N SER A 186 38.17 14.06 14.12
CA SER A 186 38.74 13.99 12.77
C SER A 186 37.95 14.75 11.71
N LEU A 187 36.65 14.96 11.92
CA LEU A 187 35.78 15.73 11.03
C LEU A 187 36.04 17.23 11.18
N GLN A 188 36.32 17.89 10.05
CA GLN A 188 36.45 19.33 9.92
C GLN A 188 35.41 19.86 8.92
N VAL A 189 34.68 20.90 9.31
CA VAL A 189 33.67 21.58 8.51
C VAL A 189 34.08 23.04 8.35
N GLN A 190 34.10 23.55 7.11
CA GLN A 190 34.52 24.91 6.80
C GLN A 190 33.52 25.62 5.89
N ALA A 191 33.13 26.84 6.27
CA ALA A 191 32.14 27.63 5.57
C ALA A 191 32.77 28.87 4.90
N HIS A 192 32.35 29.16 3.66
CA HIS A 192 32.55 30.45 3.01
C HIS A 192 31.28 31.28 3.16
N VAL A 193 31.37 32.44 3.78
CA VAL A 193 30.24 33.29 4.18
C VAL A 193 30.32 34.63 3.48
N GLN A 194 29.17 35.12 2.98
CA GLN A 194 29.05 36.45 2.38
C GLN A 194 29.71 37.52 3.26
N ASN A 195 30.50 38.40 2.63
CA ASN A 195 31.23 39.51 3.24
C ASN A 195 32.26 39.13 4.35
N LYS A 196 32.39 37.84 4.72
CA LYS A 196 33.40 37.34 5.67
C LYS A 196 34.41 36.39 5.04
N GLY A 197 34.14 35.88 3.84
CA GLY A 197 35.02 34.95 3.13
C GLY A 197 35.04 33.56 3.78
N THR A 198 36.14 32.83 3.59
CA THR A 198 36.32 31.49 4.17
C THR A 198 36.66 31.60 5.66
N LEU A 199 35.76 31.12 6.52
CA LEU A 199 35.96 31.08 7.97
C LEU A 199 36.98 30.00 8.37
N LYS A 200 37.46 30.05 9.61
CA LYS A 200 38.24 28.95 10.21
C LYS A 200 37.37 27.67 10.25
N ALA A 201 37.97 26.53 9.92
CA ALA A 201 37.29 25.24 10.06
C ALA A 201 36.98 24.91 11.53
N VAL A 202 35.84 24.27 11.76
CA VAL A 202 35.36 23.80 13.07
C VAL A 202 35.24 22.27 13.06
N ASN A 203 35.22 21.64 14.24
CA ASN A 203 35.14 20.18 14.34
C ASN A 203 33.70 19.64 14.19
N GLY A 204 33.55 18.32 14.07
CA GLY A 204 32.24 17.66 14.11
C GLY A 204 31.43 18.04 15.36
N GLY A 205 30.15 18.37 15.16
CA GLY A 205 29.25 18.89 16.20
C GLY A 205 29.38 20.39 16.47
N GLN A 206 30.21 21.13 15.75
CA GLN A 206 30.30 22.59 15.87
C GLN A 206 29.60 23.30 14.70
N VAL A 207 29.10 24.51 14.96
CA VAL A 207 28.39 25.32 13.97
C VAL A 207 29.38 25.97 12.99
N ALA A 208 29.19 25.72 11.70
CA ALA A 208 29.95 26.33 10.61
C ALA A 208 29.08 27.35 9.86
N GLY A 209 29.35 28.65 10.05
CA GLY A 209 28.63 29.76 9.40
C GLY A 209 28.29 30.88 10.39
N THR A 210 27.11 31.49 10.23
CA THR A 210 26.56 32.52 11.11
C THR A 210 25.08 32.29 11.38
N ILE A 211 24.65 32.47 12.63
CA ILE A 211 23.22 32.39 13.03
C ILE A 211 22.69 33.83 13.17
N GLY A 212 21.50 34.13 12.63
CA GLY A 212 20.77 35.39 12.87
C GLY A 212 21.38 36.68 12.29
N GLN A 213 22.64 36.64 11.85
CA GLN A 213 23.39 37.79 11.32
C GLN A 213 22.99 38.17 9.88
N ASN A 214 22.01 37.48 9.28
CA ASN A 214 21.51 37.71 7.92
C ASN A 214 22.53 37.50 6.78
N LEU A 215 23.66 36.80 7.05
CA LEU A 215 24.69 36.49 6.06
C LEU A 215 24.50 35.05 5.55
N ARG A 216 24.63 34.86 4.23
CA ARG A 216 24.53 33.52 3.61
C ARG A 216 25.85 32.76 3.61
N LEU A 217 25.77 31.43 3.60
CA LEU A 217 26.80 30.58 3.04
C LEU A 217 26.83 30.74 1.51
N GLU A 218 28.02 30.80 0.92
CA GLU A 218 28.24 30.75 -0.53
C GLU A 218 28.99 29.48 -0.95
N GLY A 219 29.69 28.83 0.00
CA GLY A 219 30.24 27.48 -0.18
C GLY A 219 30.57 26.77 1.14
N ILE A 220 30.78 25.46 1.06
CA ILE A 220 31.16 24.58 2.17
C ILE A 220 32.27 23.62 1.74
N SER A 221 33.16 23.28 2.66
CA SER A 221 34.08 22.13 2.53
C SER A 221 33.98 21.26 3.79
N LEU A 222 33.98 19.94 3.59
CA LEU A 222 33.97 18.93 4.64
C LEU A 222 35.13 17.97 4.42
N LYS A 223 35.90 17.70 5.47
CA LYS A 223 37.05 16.80 5.46
C LYS A 223 37.02 15.89 6.69
N THR A 224 37.44 14.65 6.55
CA THR A 224 37.84 13.82 7.70
C THR A 224 39.33 13.47 7.62
N SER A 225 39.98 13.32 8.77
CA SER A 225 41.33 12.73 8.89
C SER A 225 41.33 11.26 9.35
N GLN A 226 40.15 10.64 9.53
CA GLN A 226 40.05 9.21 9.84
C GLN A 226 40.42 8.37 8.60
N SER A 227 41.34 7.42 8.77
CA SER A 227 41.71 6.48 7.71
C SER A 227 40.53 5.60 7.29
N ASN A 228 40.47 5.25 5.99
CA ASN A 228 39.41 4.45 5.36
C ASN A 228 37.99 5.02 5.40
N LEU A 229 37.79 6.22 5.97
CA LEU A 229 36.52 6.94 5.96
C LEU A 229 36.62 8.15 5.02
N GLY A 230 35.61 8.35 4.20
CA GLY A 230 35.48 9.48 3.29
C GLY A 230 34.13 10.17 3.43
N ILE A 231 34.00 11.33 2.78
CA ILE A 231 32.76 12.11 2.72
C ILE A 231 32.53 12.49 1.26
N SER A 232 31.28 12.40 0.81
CA SER A 232 30.82 12.94 -0.47
C SER A 232 29.63 13.88 -0.25
N TYR A 233 29.60 15.02 -0.94
CA TYR A 233 28.59 16.05 -0.68
C TYR A 233 28.32 16.94 -1.89
N SER A 234 27.09 17.45 -2.00
CA SER A 234 26.70 18.41 -3.04
C SER A 234 25.90 19.57 -2.44
N ALA A 235 25.93 20.70 -3.13
CA ALA A 235 25.24 21.93 -2.76
C ALA A 235 24.20 22.30 -3.83
N HIS A 236 23.02 22.74 -3.38
CA HIS A 236 22.06 23.47 -4.20
C HIS A 236 22.40 24.97 -4.12
N VAL A 237 22.73 25.57 -5.25
CA VAL A 237 23.19 26.96 -5.36
C VAL A 237 22.17 27.77 -6.15
N GLN A 238 21.93 29.01 -5.68
CA GLN A 238 21.01 29.95 -6.33
C GLN A 238 21.25 30.08 -7.84
N ASP A 239 20.16 29.94 -8.60
CA ASP A 239 20.08 29.93 -10.07
C ASP A 239 20.96 28.90 -10.81
N LEU A 240 21.71 28.04 -10.10
CA LEU A 240 22.56 26.99 -10.67
C LEU A 240 22.04 25.57 -10.39
N GLY A 241 21.18 25.40 -9.38
CA GLY A 241 20.63 24.09 -9.00
C GLY A 241 21.62 23.26 -8.18
N TRP A 242 21.44 21.94 -8.20
CA TRP A 242 22.37 20.99 -7.59
C TRP A 242 23.66 20.89 -8.40
N GLN A 243 24.81 21.17 -7.77
CA GLN A 243 26.14 20.96 -8.36
C GLN A 243 26.60 19.50 -8.24
N ASP A 244 27.59 19.11 -9.07
CA ASP A 244 28.20 17.77 -8.99
C ASP A 244 28.77 17.48 -7.60
N THR A 245 28.55 16.26 -7.14
CA THR A 245 29.07 15.73 -5.87
C THR A 245 30.59 15.90 -5.76
N LYS A 246 31.02 16.54 -4.68
CA LYS A 246 32.43 16.75 -4.30
C LYS A 246 32.88 15.70 -3.30
N SER A 247 34.18 15.44 -3.27
CA SER A 247 34.85 14.56 -2.32
C SER A 247 35.39 15.32 -1.11
N THR A 248 35.83 14.59 -0.09
CA THR A 248 36.50 15.10 1.12
C THR A 248 37.51 16.22 0.80
N GLY A 249 37.32 17.39 1.40
CA GLY A 249 38.12 18.62 1.22
C GLY A 249 37.75 19.53 0.06
N ALA A 250 37.05 19.08 -0.98
CA ALA A 250 36.77 19.87 -2.18
C ALA A 250 35.50 20.75 -2.05
N LEU A 251 35.64 22.07 -2.25
CA LEU A 251 34.55 23.04 -2.08
C LEU A 251 33.30 22.70 -2.92
N ALA A 252 32.15 22.60 -2.26
CA ALA A 252 30.82 22.63 -2.87
C ALA A 252 30.19 24.03 -2.67
N GLY A 253 29.63 24.62 -3.72
CA GLY A 253 29.15 26.01 -3.75
C GLY A 253 29.89 26.87 -4.76
N THR A 254 30.06 28.15 -4.44
CA THR A 254 30.79 29.15 -5.24
C THR A 254 31.60 30.09 -4.35
N THR A 255 32.62 30.72 -4.92
CA THR A 255 33.33 31.86 -4.30
C THR A 255 33.34 33.01 -5.30
N GLY A 256 33.20 34.25 -4.82
CA GLY A 256 33.20 35.47 -5.65
C GLY A 256 31.99 35.68 -6.55
N GLN A 257 31.14 34.66 -6.78
CA GLN A 257 29.96 34.75 -7.66
C GLN A 257 28.72 35.38 -6.99
N SER A 258 28.80 35.73 -5.70
CA SER A 258 27.68 36.29 -4.90
C SER A 258 26.41 35.42 -4.85
N LYS A 259 26.54 34.10 -5.06
CA LYS A 259 25.43 33.13 -5.05
C LYS A 259 25.38 32.37 -3.73
N ARG A 260 24.18 32.29 -3.14
CA ARG A 260 23.93 31.59 -1.88
C ARG A 260 23.84 30.06 -2.06
N LEU A 261 24.23 29.32 -1.03
CA LEU A 261 23.71 27.98 -0.78
C LEU A 261 22.26 28.08 -0.34
N GLU A 262 21.44 27.16 -0.85
CA GLU A 262 20.03 27.00 -0.46
C GLU A 262 19.82 25.64 0.23
N ALA A 263 20.51 24.58 -0.22
CA ALA A 263 20.47 23.25 0.40
C ALA A 263 21.76 22.44 0.19
N LEU A 264 21.88 21.33 0.91
CA LEU A 264 23.03 20.40 0.93
C LEU A 264 22.57 18.94 0.98
N LYS A 265 23.41 18.03 0.47
CA LYS A 265 23.37 16.57 0.71
C LYS A 265 24.76 16.10 1.12
N ILE A 266 24.87 15.19 2.09
CA ILE A 266 26.16 14.73 2.64
C ILE A 266 26.07 13.23 2.97
N SER A 267 26.97 12.42 2.41
CA SER A 267 27.05 10.97 2.61
C SER A 267 28.47 10.56 3.01
N LEU A 268 28.60 9.41 3.68
CA LEU A 268 29.90 8.79 3.98
C LEU A 268 30.34 7.87 2.83
N THR A 269 31.64 7.78 2.61
CA THR A 269 32.27 6.92 1.60
C THR A 269 33.49 6.20 2.18
N GLY A 270 34.15 5.35 1.40
CA GLY A 270 35.24 4.49 1.88
C GLY A 270 34.76 3.29 2.69
N ASN A 271 35.68 2.37 2.99
CA ASN A 271 35.38 1.07 3.59
C ASN A 271 34.69 1.20 4.97
N ASP A 272 35.02 2.24 5.73
CA ASP A 272 34.49 2.47 7.07
C ASP A 272 33.10 3.14 7.08
N SER A 273 32.55 3.57 5.94
CA SER A 273 31.18 4.13 5.84
C SER A 273 30.08 3.17 6.30
N SER A 274 30.36 1.87 6.30
CA SER A 274 29.50 0.81 6.85
C SER A 274 29.37 0.87 8.38
N LYS A 275 30.37 1.40 9.08
CA LYS A 275 30.44 1.47 10.56
C LYS A 275 29.78 2.71 11.16
N TYR A 276 29.43 3.69 10.33
CA TYR A 276 29.01 5.02 10.77
C TYR A 276 27.80 5.55 10.00
N ASP A 277 27.10 6.50 10.62
CA ASP A 277 26.09 7.36 10.00
C ASP A 277 26.54 8.83 10.11
N ILE A 278 26.23 9.63 9.10
CA ILE A 278 26.43 11.09 9.12
C ILE A 278 25.08 11.80 9.22
N TYR A 279 24.99 12.72 10.19
CA TYR A 279 23.82 13.57 10.41
C TYR A 279 24.22 15.04 10.25
N TYR A 280 23.36 15.83 9.63
CA TYR A 280 23.60 17.27 9.39
C TYR A 280 22.30 18.07 9.41
N THR A 281 22.40 19.32 9.86
CA THR A 281 21.30 20.30 9.85
C THR A 281 21.79 21.64 9.30
N ALA A 282 20.90 22.35 8.62
CA ALA A 282 21.11 23.70 8.12
C ALA A 282 20.27 24.71 8.90
N TYR A 283 20.85 25.87 9.21
CA TYR A 283 20.14 27.07 9.63
C TYR A 283 19.77 27.87 8.39
N VAL A 284 18.48 28.06 8.15
CA VAL A 284 17.93 28.69 6.94
C VAL A 284 17.25 30.01 7.29
N GLN A 285 17.44 31.01 6.44
CA GLN A 285 16.72 32.28 6.48
C GLN A 285 15.21 32.06 6.69
N ASP A 286 14.62 32.84 7.59
CA ASP A 286 13.19 32.84 7.97
C ASP A 286 12.67 31.56 8.66
N TYR A 287 13.38 30.43 8.61
CA TYR A 287 12.97 29.14 9.19
C TYR A 287 13.78 28.73 10.44
N GLY A 288 15.02 29.18 10.57
CA GLY A 288 15.94 28.77 11.64
C GLY A 288 16.61 27.43 11.34
N TRP A 289 17.04 26.71 12.38
CA TRP A 289 17.53 25.34 12.23
C TRP A 289 16.44 24.41 11.70
N LEU A 290 16.78 23.51 10.78
CA LEU A 290 15.89 22.44 10.33
C LEU A 290 16.18 21.13 11.08
N ASN A 291 15.29 20.15 10.94
CA ASN A 291 15.53 18.80 11.49
C ASN A 291 16.80 18.16 10.88
N TRP A 292 17.40 17.23 11.61
CA TRP A 292 18.59 16.49 11.15
C TRP A 292 18.29 15.64 9.92
N ALA A 293 19.01 15.89 8.83
CA ALA A 293 19.09 15.03 7.66
C ALA A 293 20.18 13.96 7.85
N LYS A 294 20.02 12.78 7.24
CA LYS A 294 20.90 11.62 7.35
C LYS A 294 21.44 11.19 5.97
N ASN A 295 22.73 10.80 5.91
CA ASN A 295 23.34 9.97 4.85
C ASN A 295 23.06 10.32 3.36
N GLY A 296 22.71 11.55 2.99
CA GLY A 296 22.41 11.95 1.60
C GLY A 296 21.01 12.52 1.39
N GLU A 297 20.18 12.53 2.43
CA GLU A 297 18.96 13.35 2.53
C GLU A 297 19.28 14.84 2.34
N ILE A 298 18.28 15.65 2.03
CA ILE A 298 18.47 17.10 1.84
C ILE A 298 18.44 17.80 3.20
N SER A 299 19.35 18.75 3.43
CA SER A 299 19.20 19.76 4.49
C SER A 299 19.28 21.17 3.91
N GLY A 300 18.29 22.01 4.23
CA GLY A 300 18.07 23.31 3.60
C GLY A 300 16.80 23.33 2.74
N THR A 301 16.72 24.27 1.79
CA THR A 301 15.57 24.48 0.90
C THR A 301 15.98 24.41 -0.57
N VAL A 302 15.22 23.70 -1.40
CA VAL A 302 15.45 23.69 -2.86
C VAL A 302 14.47 24.67 -3.51
N GLY A 303 14.99 25.76 -4.09
CA GLY A 303 14.23 26.72 -4.89
C GLY A 303 13.55 27.87 -4.13
N LEU A 304 13.24 27.72 -2.83
CA LEU A 304 12.49 28.71 -2.01
C LEU A 304 13.17 30.10 -1.90
N SER A 305 14.33 30.26 -2.53
CA SER A 305 15.16 31.48 -2.52
C SER A 305 15.59 31.92 -1.12
N LYS A 306 15.56 31.00 -0.16
CA LYS A 306 16.11 31.17 1.19
C LYS A 306 17.57 30.74 1.18
N ARG A 307 18.41 31.50 1.87
CA ARG A 307 19.81 31.11 2.07
C ARG A 307 19.96 30.17 3.26
N VAL A 308 20.94 29.27 3.17
CA VAL A 308 21.59 28.70 4.37
C VAL A 308 22.50 29.77 4.96
N GLU A 309 22.49 29.95 6.27
CA GLU A 309 23.38 30.89 7.00
C GLU A 309 24.46 30.14 7.81
N ALA A 310 24.13 28.94 8.30
CA ALA A 310 25.06 28.05 9.01
C ALA A 310 24.66 26.58 8.84
N ILE A 311 25.59 25.66 9.14
CA ILE A 311 25.30 24.22 9.28
C ILE A 311 25.92 23.64 10.54
N GLU A 312 25.48 22.45 10.95
CA GLU A 312 26.17 21.58 11.90
C GLU A 312 26.17 20.15 11.35
N VAL A 313 27.25 19.40 11.57
CA VAL A 313 27.46 18.06 11.00
C VAL A 313 28.15 17.17 12.05
N VAL A 314 27.66 15.95 12.23
CA VAL A 314 28.23 14.94 13.13
C VAL A 314 28.34 13.57 12.46
N ILE A 315 29.30 12.77 12.90
CA ILE A 315 29.43 11.35 12.57
C ILE A 315 29.20 10.53 13.85
N VAL A 316 28.32 9.54 13.77
CA VAL A 316 27.97 8.63 14.87
C VAL A 316 28.11 7.18 14.43
N ASN A 317 28.22 6.24 15.37
CA ASN A 317 28.27 4.80 15.05
C ASN A 317 26.97 4.36 14.34
N LYS A 318 27.04 3.34 13.49
CA LYS A 318 25.89 2.89 12.68
C LYS A 318 24.67 2.58 13.53
N GLY A 319 23.51 3.08 13.14
CA GLY A 319 22.25 2.82 13.83
C GLY A 319 22.04 3.61 15.12
N VAL A 320 23.04 4.38 15.60
CA VAL A 320 22.80 5.41 16.62
C VAL A 320 21.87 6.46 16.01
N THR A 321 20.92 6.94 16.81
CA THR A 321 19.98 8.00 16.40
C THR A 321 20.72 9.30 16.10
N ALA A 322 20.04 10.24 15.44
CA ALA A 322 20.51 11.62 15.40
C ALA A 322 20.75 12.11 16.84
N PRO A 323 21.67 13.08 17.05
CA PRO A 323 21.70 13.81 18.31
C PRO A 323 20.32 14.35 18.64
N ASN A 324 19.86 14.15 19.88
CA ASN A 324 18.68 14.87 20.36
C ASN A 324 18.92 16.36 20.10
N ALA A 325 18.03 17.00 19.34
CA ALA A 325 18.17 18.38 18.88
C ALA A 325 17.88 19.38 20.01
N LEU A 326 18.54 19.19 21.15
CA LEU A 326 18.36 19.90 22.41
C LEU A 326 18.64 21.39 22.21
N GLY A 327 17.57 22.14 21.94
CA GLY A 327 17.60 23.58 21.74
C GLY A 327 17.64 24.10 20.31
N LYS A 328 17.48 23.23 19.31
CA LYS A 328 17.26 23.65 17.91
C LYS A 328 15.80 23.49 17.56
N VAL A 329 15.00 24.52 17.80
CA VAL A 329 13.58 24.50 17.45
C VAL A 329 13.37 25.02 16.04
N SER A 330 13.20 24.07 15.12
CA SER A 330 12.62 24.29 13.81
C SER A 330 11.29 25.03 13.94
N LYS A 331 11.11 26.13 13.22
CA LYS A 331 9.79 26.75 13.10
C LYS A 331 8.79 25.70 12.60
N SER A 332 7.73 25.48 13.37
CA SER A 332 6.55 24.70 12.99
C SER A 332 6.82 23.44 12.15
N SER A 333 7.36 22.39 12.77
CA SER A 333 7.36 21.02 12.25
C SER A 333 8.18 20.72 10.98
N TYR A 334 8.85 21.70 10.37
CA TYR A 334 9.50 21.50 9.06
C TYR A 334 10.75 20.62 9.13
N ASN A 335 10.65 19.40 8.60
CA ASN A 335 11.80 18.71 8.03
C ASN A 335 12.27 19.46 6.77
N ALA A 336 13.51 19.24 6.34
CA ALA A 336 14.00 19.77 5.07
C ALA A 336 13.30 19.16 3.82
N SER A 337 12.57 18.05 3.99
CA SER A 337 11.59 17.53 3.03
C SER A 337 10.32 18.39 2.98
N ASP A 338 9.81 18.85 4.13
CA ASP A 338 8.54 19.59 4.19
C ASP A 338 8.63 20.98 3.56
N LEU A 339 9.84 21.54 3.45
CA LEU A 339 10.12 22.76 2.67
C LEU A 339 10.32 22.51 1.17
N GLN A 340 10.00 21.31 0.69
CA GLN A 340 9.92 20.94 -0.73
C GLN A 340 8.54 20.40 -1.13
N ASN A 341 7.64 20.20 -0.16
CA ASN A 341 6.30 19.69 -0.43
C ASN A 341 5.44 20.76 -1.15
N PRO A 342 4.80 20.45 -2.30
CA PRO A 342 3.65 21.22 -2.77
C PRO A 342 2.54 21.35 -1.70
N HIS A 343 1.80 22.45 -1.75
CA HIS A 343 0.60 22.68 -0.94
C HIS A 343 -0.60 23.07 -1.80
N ILE A 344 -1.81 22.89 -1.27
CA ILE A 344 -3.05 23.38 -1.89
C ILE A 344 -3.43 24.73 -1.30
N GLN A 345 -3.82 25.66 -2.18
CA GLN A 345 -4.53 26.89 -1.86
C GLN A 345 -5.93 26.85 -2.49
N TYR A 346 -6.97 27.31 -1.78
CA TYR A 346 -8.34 27.28 -2.31
C TYR A 346 -9.23 28.39 -1.75
N SER A 347 -10.26 28.74 -2.52
CA SER A 347 -11.33 29.66 -2.11
C SER A 347 -12.67 29.20 -2.70
N VAL A 348 -13.76 29.57 -2.03
CA VAL A 348 -15.13 29.15 -2.40
C VAL A 348 -16.02 30.36 -2.65
N HIS A 349 -16.92 30.26 -3.61
CA HIS A 349 -18.03 31.20 -3.80
C HIS A 349 -19.23 30.70 -3.01
N GLN A 350 -19.65 31.46 -2.00
CA GLN A 350 -20.75 31.13 -1.11
C GLN A 350 -21.97 32.03 -1.38
N GLN A 351 -23.16 31.43 -1.33
CA GLN A 351 -24.43 32.15 -1.48
C GLN A 351 -24.47 33.42 -0.62
N ASN A 352 -24.94 34.52 -1.20
CA ASN A 352 -25.09 35.84 -0.59
C ASN A 352 -23.79 36.43 0.02
N THR A 353 -22.63 35.76 -0.12
CA THR A 353 -21.35 36.17 0.51
C THR A 353 -20.24 36.42 -0.51
N GLY A 354 -20.35 35.85 -1.72
CA GLY A 354 -19.31 35.98 -2.75
C GLY A 354 -18.12 35.04 -2.50
N TRP A 355 -16.94 35.42 -3.00
CA TRP A 355 -15.71 34.66 -2.84
C TRP A 355 -15.11 34.80 -1.44
N SER A 356 -14.76 33.68 -0.81
CA SER A 356 -14.01 33.64 0.45
C SER A 356 -12.59 34.18 0.28
N LYS A 357 -11.93 34.52 1.40
CA LYS A 357 -10.47 34.57 1.44
C LYS A 357 -9.89 33.22 1.00
N THR A 358 -8.72 33.22 0.39
CA THR A 358 -7.96 32.00 0.07
C THR A 358 -7.40 31.39 1.35
N VAL A 359 -7.55 30.09 1.50
CA VAL A 359 -7.01 29.28 2.61
C VAL A 359 -6.01 28.24 2.10
N LYS A 360 -5.27 27.59 3.02
CA LYS A 360 -4.27 26.56 2.72
C LYS A 360 -4.72 25.17 3.21
N ASP A 361 -3.97 24.13 2.85
CA ASP A 361 -4.16 22.73 3.29
C ASP A 361 -4.71 22.56 4.71
N GLY A 362 -5.77 21.77 4.85
CA GLY A 362 -6.41 21.44 6.12
C GLY A 362 -7.32 22.54 6.69
N THR A 363 -7.41 23.71 6.06
CA THR A 363 -8.22 24.85 6.56
C THR A 363 -9.64 24.82 6.00
N VAL A 364 -10.67 24.99 6.83
CA VAL A 364 -12.07 25.03 6.35
C VAL A 364 -12.33 26.26 5.47
N ALA A 365 -12.97 26.05 4.32
CA ALA A 365 -13.52 27.10 3.45
C ALA A 365 -15.04 26.93 3.29
N GLY A 366 -15.80 27.98 3.61
CA GLY A 366 -17.27 27.96 3.64
C GLY A 366 -17.83 28.22 5.04
N ALA A 367 -19.09 27.87 5.29
CA ALA A 367 -19.77 28.17 6.55
C ALA A 367 -20.70 27.04 7.02
N THR A 368 -20.19 26.18 7.90
CA THR A 368 -20.94 25.11 8.56
C THR A 368 -22.10 25.66 9.38
N GLY A 369 -23.29 25.06 9.28
CA GLY A 369 -24.44 25.36 10.15
C GLY A 369 -25.17 26.68 9.87
N LYS A 370 -24.64 27.55 9.00
CA LYS A 370 -25.31 28.82 8.59
C LYS A 370 -26.33 28.63 7.45
N SER A 371 -26.56 27.40 7.01
CA SER A 371 -27.42 27.05 5.86
C SER A 371 -27.08 27.70 4.51
N LEU A 372 -25.85 28.22 4.35
CA LEU A 372 -25.38 28.82 3.11
C LEU A 372 -24.75 27.76 2.21
N ARG A 373 -25.21 27.65 0.96
CA ARG A 373 -24.60 26.77 -0.06
C ARG A 373 -23.28 27.35 -0.57
N LEU A 374 -22.37 26.47 -0.97
CA LEU A 374 -21.35 26.78 -1.97
C LEU A 374 -21.97 26.73 -3.38
N GLU A 375 -21.51 27.60 -4.27
CA GLU A 375 -21.96 27.69 -5.67
C GLU A 375 -20.80 27.49 -6.66
N ALA A 376 -19.57 27.82 -6.27
CA ALA A 376 -18.35 27.56 -7.01
C ALA A 376 -17.13 27.46 -6.09
N LEU A 377 -16.00 27.01 -6.63
CA LEU A 377 -14.68 27.10 -6.00
C LEU A 377 -13.53 27.22 -7.00
N LYS A 378 -12.35 27.56 -6.49
CA LYS A 378 -11.05 27.51 -7.16
C LYS A 378 -10.07 26.75 -6.28
N ILE A 379 -9.21 25.94 -6.90
CA ILE A 379 -8.16 25.19 -6.23
C ILE A 379 -6.86 25.40 -6.99
N ASN A 380 -5.79 25.70 -6.27
CA ASN A 380 -4.47 25.97 -6.81
C ASN A 380 -3.44 25.10 -6.06
N LEU A 381 -3.03 24.01 -6.69
CA LEU A 381 -1.84 23.24 -6.30
C LEU A 381 -0.61 24.09 -6.64
N THR A 382 0.21 24.38 -5.63
CA THR A 382 1.45 25.12 -5.81
C THR A 382 2.49 24.61 -4.82
N ALA A 383 3.66 24.20 -5.29
CA ALA A 383 4.86 24.44 -4.50
C ALA A 383 5.25 25.91 -4.74
N ASP A 384 5.94 26.55 -3.80
CA ASP A 384 6.37 27.95 -3.97
C ASP A 384 7.44 28.12 -5.07
N ASN A 385 7.88 27.01 -5.71
CA ASN A 385 8.98 26.94 -6.68
C ASN A 385 8.62 26.30 -8.04
N LEU A 386 7.34 26.19 -8.42
CA LEU A 386 6.95 25.55 -9.70
C LEU A 386 7.29 26.41 -10.94
N LYS A 387 8.57 26.43 -11.32
CA LYS A 387 9.09 26.93 -12.61
C LYS A 387 9.31 25.80 -13.63
N ASN A 388 8.35 24.88 -13.78
CA ASN A 388 8.23 24.08 -15.00
C ASN A 388 6.81 23.52 -15.20
N THR A 389 6.39 23.32 -16.46
CA THR A 389 4.98 23.43 -16.86
C THR A 389 4.28 22.10 -17.16
N THR A 390 4.34 21.12 -16.24
CA THR A 390 3.65 19.80 -16.41
C THR A 390 2.89 19.30 -15.19
N THR A 391 3.13 19.82 -13.98
CA THR A 391 2.39 19.44 -12.77
C THR A 391 1.04 20.17 -12.69
N SER A 392 -0.07 19.43 -12.66
CA SER A 392 -1.41 20.01 -12.46
C SER A 392 -2.24 19.29 -11.40
N ILE A 393 -3.22 20.02 -10.88
CA ILE A 393 -4.40 19.49 -10.22
C ILE A 393 -5.58 19.58 -11.19
N SER A 394 -6.42 18.56 -11.19
CA SER A 394 -7.66 18.50 -11.95
C SER A 394 -8.83 18.35 -10.98
N TYR A 395 -9.83 19.23 -11.07
CA TYR A 395 -11.05 19.15 -10.25
C TYR A 395 -12.32 19.42 -11.06
N ARG A 396 -13.45 18.91 -10.57
CA ARG A 396 -14.78 19.19 -11.13
C ARG A 396 -15.86 19.10 -10.06
N THR A 397 -17.02 19.70 -10.34
CA THR A 397 -18.15 19.79 -9.41
C THR A 397 -19.43 19.23 -10.03
N HIS A 398 -20.26 18.58 -9.22
CA HIS A 398 -21.65 18.31 -9.52
C HIS A 398 -22.48 19.54 -9.13
N ILE A 399 -23.17 20.12 -10.10
CA ILE A 399 -23.98 21.34 -9.94
C ILE A 399 -25.45 20.95 -10.10
N GLN A 400 -26.30 21.48 -9.22
CA GLN A 400 -27.76 21.34 -9.31
C GLN A 400 -28.28 21.61 -10.73
N ASP A 401 -29.13 20.71 -11.22
CA ASP A 401 -29.80 20.74 -12.53
C ASP A 401 -28.84 20.80 -13.75
N LYS A 402 -27.54 20.55 -13.54
CA LYS A 402 -26.49 20.60 -14.58
C LYS A 402 -25.53 19.40 -14.56
N GLY A 403 -25.50 18.62 -13.48
CA GLY A 403 -24.66 17.43 -13.37
C GLY A 403 -23.18 17.75 -13.17
N TRP A 404 -22.31 16.79 -13.54
CA TRP A 404 -20.86 16.96 -13.49
C TRP A 404 -20.33 17.89 -14.57
N THR A 405 -19.55 18.91 -14.18
CA THR A 405 -18.83 19.76 -15.13
C THR A 405 -17.65 19.05 -15.78
N SER A 406 -17.17 19.59 -16.90
CA SER A 406 -15.81 19.34 -17.40
C SER A 406 -14.77 19.58 -16.30
N TRP A 407 -13.65 18.86 -16.38
CA TRP A 407 -12.51 19.09 -15.50
C TRP A 407 -11.95 20.52 -15.66
N ARG A 408 -11.43 21.04 -14.55
CA ARG A 408 -10.82 22.36 -14.37
C ARG A 408 -9.44 22.20 -13.77
N ASN A 409 -8.51 22.98 -14.29
CA ASN A 409 -7.12 22.96 -13.87
C ASN A 409 -6.84 24.09 -12.87
N ASN A 410 -5.60 24.18 -12.38
CA ASN A 410 -5.13 25.19 -11.41
C ASN A 410 -5.81 26.56 -11.54
N ASN A 411 -6.41 27.02 -10.43
CA ASN A 411 -7.04 28.33 -10.23
C ASN A 411 -8.26 28.65 -11.13
N GLN A 412 -8.73 27.71 -11.97
CA GLN A 412 -9.95 27.89 -12.77
C GLN A 412 -11.22 27.74 -11.93
N THR A 413 -12.28 28.47 -12.27
CA THR A 413 -13.57 28.32 -11.57
C THR A 413 -14.27 27.01 -11.94
N SER A 414 -14.59 26.18 -10.94
CA SER A 414 -15.54 25.06 -11.05
C SER A 414 -16.80 25.39 -10.27
N GLY A 415 -17.98 25.30 -10.90
CA GLY A 415 -19.25 25.76 -10.35
C GLY A 415 -19.87 26.90 -11.16
N THR A 416 -20.79 27.66 -10.53
CA THR A 416 -21.43 28.85 -11.10
C THR A 416 -21.43 30.00 -10.09
N THR A 417 -21.18 31.23 -10.54
CA THR A 417 -21.35 32.45 -9.74
C THR A 417 -22.61 33.19 -10.20
N GLY A 418 -23.47 33.62 -9.28
CA GLY A 418 -24.65 34.44 -9.59
C GLY A 418 -25.83 33.72 -10.28
N GLN A 419 -25.74 32.41 -10.52
CA GLN A 419 -26.82 31.61 -11.14
C GLN A 419 -27.71 30.87 -10.11
N SER A 420 -27.50 31.11 -8.81
CA SER A 420 -28.24 30.51 -7.69
C SER A 420 -28.30 28.98 -7.65
N LYS A 421 -27.38 28.27 -8.31
CA LYS A 421 -27.25 26.80 -8.25
C LYS A 421 -26.25 26.39 -7.17
N ARG A 422 -26.62 25.40 -6.35
CA ARG A 422 -25.73 24.78 -5.35
C ARG A 422 -24.70 23.84 -6.01
N LEU A 423 -23.56 23.71 -5.35
CA LEU A 423 -22.71 22.52 -5.46
C LEU A 423 -23.28 21.38 -4.62
N GLU A 424 -23.25 20.17 -5.15
CA GLU A 424 -23.75 18.96 -4.49
C GLU A 424 -22.64 17.95 -4.21
N ALA A 425 -21.66 17.84 -5.12
CA ALA A 425 -20.51 16.98 -4.98
C ALA A 425 -19.27 17.54 -5.68
N ILE A 426 -18.08 17.01 -5.34
CA ILE A 426 -16.80 17.39 -5.93
C ILE A 426 -15.89 16.16 -6.11
N GLN A 427 -15.05 16.19 -7.15
CA GLN A 427 -13.91 15.30 -7.34
C GLN A 427 -12.65 16.13 -7.56
N ILE A 428 -11.53 15.76 -6.93
CA ILE A 428 -10.23 16.45 -7.01
C ILE A 428 -9.14 15.39 -7.16
N LYS A 429 -8.32 15.47 -8.21
CA LYS A 429 -7.20 14.57 -8.46
C LYS A 429 -5.92 15.32 -8.80
N LEU A 430 -4.79 14.67 -8.58
CA LEU A 430 -3.47 15.09 -9.02
C LEU A 430 -3.16 14.49 -10.39
N ASP A 431 -2.32 15.15 -11.20
CA ASP A 431 -1.96 14.69 -12.54
C ASP A 431 -0.45 14.36 -12.66
N SER A 432 -0.15 13.26 -13.35
CA SER A 432 1.22 12.77 -13.67
C SER A 432 2.21 12.83 -12.49
N SER A 433 3.36 13.48 -12.65
CA SER A 433 4.53 13.41 -11.75
C SER A 433 4.27 13.83 -10.30
N ILE A 434 3.22 14.61 -10.03
CA ILE A 434 2.84 14.99 -8.66
C ILE A 434 1.91 13.95 -8.00
N SER A 435 1.18 13.18 -8.81
CA SER A 435 0.30 12.10 -8.34
C SER A 435 1.07 10.82 -7.95
N GLU A 436 2.33 10.71 -8.35
CA GLU A 436 3.26 9.64 -7.96
C GLU A 436 3.85 9.89 -6.56
N GLN A 437 4.01 11.16 -6.16
CA GLN A 437 4.69 11.58 -4.93
C GLN A 437 3.72 11.98 -3.81
N TYR A 438 2.48 12.33 -4.15
CA TYR A 438 1.48 12.82 -3.19
C TYR A 438 0.12 12.16 -3.40
N ASP A 439 -0.68 12.23 -2.34
CA ASP A 439 -2.11 11.96 -2.34
C ASP A 439 -2.87 13.24 -1.93
N ILE A 440 -4.06 13.44 -2.50
CA ILE A 440 -4.94 14.56 -2.15
C ILE A 440 -6.19 14.04 -1.44
N TYR A 441 -6.39 14.51 -0.21
CA TYR A 441 -7.57 14.24 0.61
C TYR A 441 -8.48 15.45 0.68
N TYR A 442 -9.78 15.24 0.66
CA TYR A 442 -10.77 16.32 0.78
C TYR A 442 -12.08 15.84 1.41
N ALA A 443 -12.68 16.69 2.22
CA ALA A 443 -13.95 16.45 2.89
C ALA A 443 -14.88 17.65 2.68
N VAL A 444 -16.19 17.40 2.74
CA VAL A 444 -17.23 18.45 2.59
C VAL A 444 -18.24 18.38 3.73
N HIS A 445 -18.80 19.53 4.09
CA HIS A 445 -19.92 19.64 5.01
C HIS A 445 -21.23 19.67 4.20
N ILE A 446 -22.12 18.70 4.45
CA ILE A 446 -23.41 18.57 3.77
C ILE A 446 -24.54 19.04 4.69
N GLN A 447 -25.50 19.77 4.10
CA GLN A 447 -26.75 20.16 4.74
C GLN A 447 -27.40 19.00 5.51
N ASN A 448 -27.86 19.28 6.73
CA ASN A 448 -28.52 18.34 7.65
C ASN A 448 -27.68 17.16 8.18
N TYR A 449 -26.46 16.93 7.67
CA TYR A 449 -25.63 15.77 8.03
C TYR A 449 -24.23 16.11 8.56
N GLY A 450 -23.74 17.33 8.33
CA GLY A 450 -22.46 17.78 8.87
C GLY A 450 -21.26 17.41 8.00
N TRP A 451 -20.07 17.35 8.61
CA TRP A 451 -18.85 16.93 7.93
C TRP A 451 -18.88 15.46 7.55
N LEU A 452 -18.57 15.20 6.27
CA LEU A 452 -18.27 13.88 5.78
C LEU A 452 -16.82 13.51 6.09
N GLY A 453 -16.54 12.21 6.22
CA GLY A 453 -15.17 11.68 6.17
C GLY A 453 -14.48 11.94 4.83
N TRP A 454 -13.15 11.93 4.86
CA TRP A 454 -12.28 12.27 3.73
C TRP A 454 -12.45 11.34 2.52
N ALA A 455 -12.58 11.92 1.33
CA ALA A 455 -12.39 11.29 0.03
C ALA A 455 -10.94 11.51 -0.47
N LYS A 456 -10.44 10.63 -1.34
CA LYS A 456 -9.06 10.59 -1.83
C LYS A 456 -8.99 10.61 -3.37
N ASN A 457 -8.00 11.29 -3.96
CA ASN A 457 -7.53 11.10 -5.34
C ASN A 457 -8.60 10.94 -6.45
N GLY A 458 -9.64 11.77 -6.45
CA GLY A 458 -10.70 11.74 -7.47
C GLY A 458 -11.96 10.96 -7.07
N GLU A 459 -12.02 10.39 -5.87
CA GLU A 459 -13.27 9.91 -5.27
C GLU A 459 -14.32 11.04 -5.12
N THR A 460 -15.60 10.70 -5.09
CA THR A 460 -16.67 11.70 -4.95
C THR A 460 -16.87 12.08 -3.48
N ALA A 461 -16.59 13.35 -3.14
CA ALA A 461 -17.01 13.93 -1.87
C ALA A 461 -18.34 14.67 -2.04
N GLY A 462 -19.33 14.36 -1.20
CA GLY A 462 -20.64 15.01 -1.18
C GLY A 462 -21.80 14.13 -1.61
N SER A 463 -22.90 14.77 -1.99
CA SER A 463 -24.25 14.22 -2.06
C SER A 463 -24.82 14.24 -3.49
N GLN A 464 -24.05 13.69 -4.44
CA GLN A 464 -24.43 13.58 -5.86
C GLN A 464 -25.82 12.90 -5.99
N GLY A 465 -26.78 13.61 -6.56
CA GLY A 465 -28.12 13.08 -6.82
C GLY A 465 -29.13 13.15 -5.66
N TYR A 466 -28.73 13.59 -4.46
CA TYR A 466 -29.64 13.66 -3.30
C TYR A 466 -30.22 15.06 -3.04
N SER A 467 -29.98 16.01 -3.96
CA SER A 467 -30.39 17.43 -3.84
C SER A 467 -29.90 18.20 -2.60
N LEU A 468 -29.02 17.61 -1.78
CA LEU A 468 -28.38 18.27 -0.64
C LEU A 468 -27.20 19.13 -1.13
N ARG A 469 -27.04 20.32 -0.51
CA ARG A 469 -25.95 21.27 -0.81
C ARG A 469 -24.68 20.97 -0.01
N ILE A 470 -23.52 21.28 -0.61
CA ILE A 470 -22.27 21.53 0.13
C ILE A 470 -22.35 22.92 0.78
N GLU A 471 -21.93 23.02 2.05
CA GLU A 471 -21.86 24.26 2.84
C GLU A 471 -20.43 24.70 3.16
N ALA A 472 -19.51 23.75 3.25
CA ALA A 472 -18.08 23.98 3.45
C ALA A 472 -17.25 22.84 2.84
N ILE A 473 -15.96 23.10 2.60
CA ILE A 473 -14.98 22.14 2.10
C ILE A 473 -13.65 22.31 2.86
N VAL A 474 -12.90 21.21 2.95
CA VAL A 474 -11.51 21.20 3.39
C VAL A 474 -10.73 20.25 2.48
N ILE A 475 -9.52 20.65 2.08
CA ILE A 475 -8.64 19.94 1.16
C ILE A 475 -7.25 19.90 1.81
N LYS A 476 -6.56 18.76 1.75
CA LYS A 476 -5.18 18.64 2.21
C LYS A 476 -4.38 17.70 1.32
N LEU A 477 -3.21 18.15 0.88
CA LEU A 477 -2.17 17.28 0.31
C LEU A 477 -1.41 16.53 1.41
N VAL A 478 -1.01 15.29 1.15
CA VAL A 478 -0.11 14.48 1.98
C VAL A 478 0.85 13.66 1.09
N PRO A 479 2.02 13.22 1.59
CA PRO A 479 2.89 12.27 0.90
C PRO A 479 2.18 11.00 0.41
N LYS A 480 2.75 10.33 -0.60
CA LYS A 480 2.13 9.14 -1.20
C LYS A 480 1.99 7.99 -0.19
N GLY A 481 0.76 7.52 -0.01
CA GLY A 481 0.44 6.42 0.90
C GLY A 481 0.12 6.84 2.34
N ASP A 482 0.34 8.10 2.71
CA ASP A 482 0.03 8.60 4.06
C ASP A 482 -1.46 8.50 4.38
N ALA A 483 -1.74 8.41 5.69
CA ALA A 483 -3.09 8.37 6.23
C ALA A 483 -3.84 9.69 6.02
N ALA A 484 -5.17 9.62 6.04
CA ALA A 484 -6.00 10.82 6.04
C ALA A 484 -5.72 11.70 7.28
N PRO A 485 -5.89 13.03 7.19
CA PRO A 485 -5.76 13.92 8.35
C PRO A 485 -6.81 13.62 9.44
N GLN A 486 -6.67 14.25 10.62
CA GLN A 486 -7.60 14.07 11.75
C GLN A 486 -9.08 14.03 11.33
N GLN A 487 -9.84 13.12 11.94
CA GLN A 487 -11.20 12.79 11.53
C GLN A 487 -12.18 13.93 11.86
N LEU A 488 -12.66 14.62 10.81
CA LEU A 488 -13.58 15.76 10.94
C LEU A 488 -15.06 15.37 11.05
N GLY A 489 -15.42 14.11 10.78
CA GLY A 489 -16.80 13.63 10.75
C GLY A 489 -16.96 12.16 11.15
N LYS A 490 -18.09 11.84 11.79
CA LYS A 490 -18.43 10.47 12.22
C LYS A 490 -18.94 9.56 11.08
N ILE A 491 -19.24 10.13 9.92
CA ILE A 491 -19.91 9.48 8.80
C ILE A 491 -19.11 9.82 7.53
N SER A 492 -18.56 8.84 6.82
CA SER A 492 -17.91 9.06 5.52
C SER A 492 -18.91 9.48 4.43
N ALA A 493 -18.43 10.01 3.30
CA ALA A 493 -19.30 10.24 2.14
C ALA A 493 -19.97 8.95 1.64
N ALA A 494 -19.31 7.80 1.81
CA ALA A 494 -19.89 6.49 1.52
C ALA A 494 -20.99 6.07 2.52
N GLU A 495 -20.85 6.41 3.80
CA GLU A 495 -21.85 6.11 4.84
C GLU A 495 -23.05 7.08 4.81
N LEU A 496 -22.85 8.36 4.47
CA LEU A 496 -23.96 9.29 4.16
C LEU A 496 -24.82 8.73 3.03
N SER A 497 -24.14 8.38 1.93
CA SER A 497 -24.74 7.72 0.79
C SER A 497 -25.48 6.45 1.25
N SER A 498 -24.91 5.68 2.18
CA SER A 498 -25.50 4.44 2.71
C SER A 498 -26.77 4.67 3.51
N ASP A 499 -26.77 5.55 4.50
CA ASP A 499 -27.94 5.80 5.35
C ASP A 499 -29.12 6.38 4.55
N TYR A 500 -28.85 7.40 3.70
CA TYR A 500 -29.88 8.00 2.87
C TYR A 500 -30.44 7.05 1.80
N LEU A 501 -29.59 6.25 1.15
CA LEU A 501 -30.03 5.32 0.11
C LEU A 501 -30.70 4.07 0.68
N THR A 502 -30.14 3.43 1.71
CA THR A 502 -30.71 2.17 2.23
C THR A 502 -32.04 2.38 2.94
N LYS A 503 -32.31 3.59 3.44
CA LYS A 503 -33.63 4.02 3.90
C LYS A 503 -34.67 4.10 2.77
N ASN A 504 -34.24 4.50 1.56
CA ASN A 504 -35.12 4.64 0.40
C ASN A 504 -35.23 3.38 -0.47
N TYR A 505 -34.23 2.51 -0.44
CA TYR A 505 -34.12 1.28 -1.22
C TYR A 505 -34.03 0.06 -0.29
N THR A 506 -35.17 -0.35 0.26
CA THR A 506 -35.25 -1.52 1.16
C THR A 506 -35.50 -2.79 0.36
N ILE A 507 -34.94 -3.92 0.81
CA ILE A 507 -35.01 -5.22 0.12
C ILE A 507 -35.52 -6.31 1.05
N SER A 508 -36.44 -7.12 0.51
CA SER A 508 -37.00 -8.31 1.16
C SER A 508 -36.96 -9.50 0.19
N TYR A 509 -36.64 -10.69 0.69
CA TYR A 509 -36.51 -11.90 -0.13
C TYR A 509 -36.91 -13.16 0.62
N ARG A 510 -37.21 -14.23 -0.12
CA ARG A 510 -37.48 -15.57 0.43
C ARG A 510 -37.10 -16.67 -0.56
N SER A 511 -36.83 -17.85 -0.01
CA SER A 511 -36.48 -19.05 -0.78
C SER A 511 -37.62 -20.08 -0.69
N HIS A 512 -37.82 -20.83 -1.77
CA HIS A 512 -38.53 -22.11 -1.73
C HIS A 512 -37.49 -23.19 -1.45
N VAL A 513 -37.61 -23.88 -0.32
CA VAL A 513 -36.67 -24.93 0.10
C VAL A 513 -37.36 -26.29 -0.03
N GLN A 514 -36.60 -27.29 -0.47
CA GLN A 514 -37.04 -28.68 -0.46
C GLN A 514 -37.70 -29.06 0.88
N ASP A 515 -38.82 -29.77 0.80
CA ASP A 515 -39.56 -30.35 1.92
C ASP A 515 -40.03 -29.34 3.00
N ILE A 516 -39.92 -28.03 2.71
CA ILE A 516 -40.36 -26.90 3.54
C ILE A 516 -41.29 -25.95 2.76
N GLY A 517 -41.07 -25.78 1.45
CA GLY A 517 -41.80 -24.83 0.62
C GLY A 517 -41.28 -23.39 0.76
N TRP A 518 -42.15 -22.41 0.49
CA TRP A 518 -41.81 -20.98 0.62
C TRP A 518 -41.66 -20.56 2.09
N GLN A 519 -40.46 -20.12 2.45
CA GLN A 519 -40.20 -19.52 3.77
C GLN A 519 -40.80 -18.12 3.92
N SER A 520 -40.83 -17.61 5.15
CA SER A 520 -41.15 -16.22 5.46
C SER A 520 -40.23 -15.24 4.72
N TRP A 521 -40.76 -14.05 4.39
CA TRP A 521 -39.95 -12.95 3.88
C TRP A 521 -38.94 -12.49 4.92
N THR A 522 -37.68 -12.37 4.51
CA THR A 522 -36.57 -11.88 5.33
C THR A 522 -35.95 -10.63 4.70
N SER A 523 -35.24 -9.84 5.49
CA SER A 523 -34.73 -8.51 5.11
C SER A 523 -33.23 -8.51 4.78
N SER A 524 -32.71 -7.35 4.38
CA SER A 524 -31.29 -7.08 4.10
C SER A 524 -30.31 -7.84 5.01
N ARG A 525 -29.37 -8.58 4.40
CA ARG A 525 -28.33 -9.44 5.00
C ARG A 525 -28.82 -10.67 5.78
N GLN A 526 -30.12 -10.85 6.03
CA GLN A 526 -30.62 -12.03 6.75
C GLN A 526 -30.56 -13.30 5.88
N THR A 527 -30.42 -14.46 6.50
CA THR A 527 -30.38 -15.74 5.76
C THR A 527 -31.78 -16.14 5.31
N SER A 528 -31.93 -16.51 4.03
CA SER A 528 -33.07 -17.30 3.55
C SER A 528 -32.54 -18.60 2.92
N GLY A 529 -33.28 -19.70 3.11
CA GLY A 529 -32.82 -21.06 2.85
C GLY A 529 -32.55 -21.82 4.16
N THR A 530 -31.63 -22.77 4.14
CA THR A 530 -31.10 -23.45 5.33
C THR A 530 -29.58 -23.60 5.24
N THR A 531 -28.91 -23.82 6.37
CA THR A 531 -27.47 -24.12 6.42
C THR A 531 -27.26 -25.32 7.32
N GLY A 532 -26.47 -26.32 6.88
CA GLY A 532 -26.18 -27.52 7.68
C GLY A 532 -27.37 -28.48 7.86
N ARG A 533 -28.45 -28.32 7.08
CA ARG A 533 -29.62 -29.23 7.06
C ARG A 533 -29.69 -30.11 5.80
N SER A 534 -28.77 -29.94 4.86
CA SER A 534 -28.72 -30.67 3.57
C SER A 534 -29.94 -30.47 2.65
N LEU A 535 -30.77 -29.44 2.88
CA LEU A 535 -31.94 -29.12 2.07
C LEU A 535 -31.59 -28.06 1.00
N ARG A 536 -31.95 -28.34 -0.25
CA ARG A 536 -31.69 -27.46 -1.41
C ARG A 536 -32.70 -26.30 -1.49
N MET A 537 -32.24 -25.15 -1.97
CA MET A 537 -33.11 -24.13 -2.58
C MET A 537 -33.59 -24.62 -3.95
N GLU A 538 -34.88 -24.49 -4.23
CA GLU A 538 -35.47 -24.80 -5.54
C GLU A 538 -35.90 -23.53 -6.28
N ALA A 539 -36.40 -22.52 -5.57
CA ALA A 539 -36.73 -21.20 -6.13
C ALA A 539 -36.36 -20.04 -5.20
N LEU A 540 -36.28 -18.84 -5.75
CA LEU A 540 -35.98 -17.57 -5.07
C LEU A 540 -37.01 -16.51 -5.48
N GLN A 541 -37.44 -15.68 -4.52
CA GLN A 541 -38.20 -14.45 -4.74
C GLN A 541 -37.52 -13.25 -4.08
N ILE A 542 -37.55 -12.10 -4.76
CA ILE A 542 -36.98 -10.84 -4.27
C ILE A 542 -37.95 -9.70 -4.56
N LYS A 543 -38.11 -8.79 -3.59
CA LYS A 543 -38.84 -7.52 -3.68
C LYS A 543 -37.91 -6.37 -3.31
N LEU A 544 -37.88 -5.34 -4.15
CA LEU A 544 -37.28 -4.04 -3.86
C LEU A 544 -38.43 -3.06 -3.57
N SER A 545 -38.29 -2.24 -2.53
CA SER A 545 -39.14 -1.07 -2.30
C SER A 545 -38.32 0.19 -2.57
N ASP A 546 -38.78 1.02 -3.50
CA ASP A 546 -38.20 2.32 -3.84
C ASP A 546 -39.17 3.42 -3.36
N THR A 547 -38.81 4.10 -2.26
CA THR A 547 -39.56 5.25 -1.74
C THR A 547 -39.01 6.61 -2.18
N ALA A 548 -38.04 6.63 -3.11
CA ALA A 548 -37.45 7.85 -3.66
C ALA A 548 -37.98 8.22 -5.05
N SER A 549 -38.21 7.23 -5.93
CA SER A 549 -38.65 7.45 -7.31
C SER A 549 -39.81 6.58 -7.77
N GLY A 550 -39.98 5.38 -7.19
CA GLY A 550 -40.93 4.36 -7.65
C GLY A 550 -40.55 3.67 -8.98
N ASP A 551 -39.55 4.18 -9.71
CA ASP A 551 -39.06 3.67 -10.99
C ASP A 551 -37.72 2.92 -10.80
N SER A 552 -37.76 1.90 -9.93
CA SER A 552 -36.65 0.97 -9.70
C SER A 552 -37.17 -0.44 -9.43
N SER A 553 -36.52 -1.45 -10.01
CA SER A 553 -36.81 -2.85 -9.71
C SER A 553 -35.54 -3.67 -9.58
N ILE A 554 -35.68 -4.94 -9.18
CA ILE A 554 -34.58 -5.89 -9.15
C ILE A 554 -34.82 -7.05 -10.12
N LEU A 555 -33.87 -7.24 -11.02
CA LEU A 555 -33.84 -8.33 -12.00
C LEU A 555 -33.00 -9.48 -11.44
N TYR A 556 -33.54 -10.70 -11.46
CA TYR A 556 -32.85 -11.87 -10.95
C TYR A 556 -33.11 -13.12 -11.79
N ARG A 557 -32.17 -14.07 -11.78
CA ARG A 557 -32.28 -15.38 -12.43
C ARG A 557 -31.33 -16.41 -11.84
N ALA A 558 -31.60 -17.69 -12.11
CA ALA A 558 -30.87 -18.83 -11.56
C ALA A 558 -30.13 -19.63 -12.63
N TYR A 559 -29.11 -20.34 -12.18
CA TYR A 559 -28.63 -21.57 -12.80
C TYR A 559 -29.33 -22.73 -12.10
N VAL A 560 -30.14 -23.49 -12.85
CA VAL A 560 -30.99 -24.57 -12.34
C VAL A 560 -30.44 -25.92 -12.81
N GLN A 561 -30.39 -26.89 -11.90
CA GLN A 561 -30.00 -28.27 -12.20
C GLN A 561 -30.73 -28.81 -13.44
N ASP A 562 -29.98 -29.44 -14.35
CA ASP A 562 -30.50 -30.11 -15.56
C ASP A 562 -31.42 -29.20 -16.40
N LYS A 563 -31.16 -27.88 -16.37
CA LYS A 563 -31.78 -26.83 -17.19
C LYS A 563 -30.79 -25.72 -17.59
N GLY A 564 -29.75 -25.49 -16.78
CA GLY A 564 -28.75 -24.45 -17.02
C GLY A 564 -29.21 -23.06 -16.56
N THR A 565 -28.67 -22.01 -17.20
CA THR A 565 -29.06 -20.62 -16.91
C THR A 565 -30.43 -20.30 -17.50
N GLU A 566 -31.32 -19.71 -16.72
CA GLU A 566 -32.60 -19.19 -17.22
C GLU A 566 -32.35 -18.10 -18.28
N SER A 567 -32.96 -18.23 -19.46
CA SER A 567 -32.74 -17.31 -20.59
C SER A 567 -33.21 -15.88 -20.27
N ASN A 568 -34.39 -15.78 -19.66
CA ASN A 568 -35.01 -14.53 -19.24
C ASN A 568 -34.56 -14.12 -17.83
N TRP A 569 -34.76 -12.84 -17.50
CA TRP A 569 -34.64 -12.33 -16.13
C TRP A 569 -36.04 -12.17 -15.52
N THR A 570 -36.22 -12.66 -14.30
CA THR A 570 -37.39 -12.37 -13.47
C THR A 570 -37.28 -10.94 -12.94
N ASP A 571 -38.39 -10.20 -12.93
CA ASP A 571 -38.44 -8.78 -12.57
C ASP A 571 -39.37 -8.56 -11.37
N SER A 572 -38.85 -8.01 -10.28
CA SER A 572 -39.61 -7.77 -9.05
C SER A 572 -40.75 -6.78 -9.18
N SER A 573 -40.84 -6.01 -10.29
CA SER A 573 -41.99 -5.16 -10.58
C SER A 573 -43.28 -5.98 -10.80
N LYS A 574 -43.15 -7.27 -11.14
CA LYS A 574 -44.25 -8.17 -11.51
C LYS A 574 -44.62 -9.08 -10.35
N SER A 575 -45.88 -8.97 -9.91
CA SER A 575 -46.44 -9.71 -8.77
C SER A 575 -46.20 -11.22 -8.86
N ASP A 576 -45.72 -11.78 -7.75
CA ASP A 576 -45.54 -13.22 -7.48
C ASP A 576 -44.72 -14.04 -8.49
N THR A 577 -43.99 -13.37 -9.39
CA THR A 577 -42.94 -14.00 -10.18
C THR A 577 -41.79 -14.53 -9.30
N TYR A 578 -41.06 -15.53 -9.77
CA TYR A 578 -39.90 -16.12 -9.09
C TYR A 578 -38.84 -16.59 -10.10
N SER A 579 -37.70 -17.07 -9.62
CA SER A 579 -36.65 -17.71 -10.41
C SER A 579 -36.32 -19.08 -9.80
N GLY A 580 -36.00 -20.08 -10.62
CA GLY A 580 -35.86 -21.48 -10.22
C GLY A 580 -37.09 -22.33 -10.54
N THR A 581 -37.39 -23.33 -9.71
CA THR A 581 -38.57 -24.19 -9.86
C THR A 581 -39.25 -24.45 -8.52
N THR A 582 -40.56 -24.70 -8.54
CA THR A 582 -41.31 -25.22 -7.38
C THR A 582 -41.92 -26.57 -7.76
N GLY A 583 -41.70 -27.61 -6.94
CA GLY A 583 -42.34 -28.93 -7.15
C GLY A 583 -41.79 -29.76 -8.33
N GLN A 584 -40.70 -29.35 -8.98
CA GLN A 584 -40.06 -30.08 -10.09
C GLN A 584 -38.81 -30.87 -9.64
N GLY A 585 -38.48 -30.86 -8.34
CA GLY A 585 -37.32 -31.54 -7.77
C GLY A 585 -35.95 -30.96 -8.16
N LYS A 586 -35.92 -29.86 -8.93
CA LYS A 586 -34.69 -29.26 -9.48
C LYS A 586 -34.24 -28.07 -8.63
N ARG A 587 -33.00 -28.16 -8.13
CA ARG A 587 -32.37 -27.13 -7.30
C ARG A 587 -31.85 -25.94 -8.10
N ILE A 588 -31.66 -24.82 -7.41
CA ILE A 588 -30.74 -23.75 -7.79
C ILE A 588 -29.31 -24.19 -7.43
N GLU A 589 -28.34 -23.93 -8.31
CA GLU A 589 -26.91 -24.08 -8.02
C GLU A 589 -26.21 -22.72 -7.87
N ALA A 590 -26.63 -21.73 -8.67
CA ALA A 590 -26.12 -20.35 -8.62
C ALA A 590 -27.21 -19.32 -8.99
N VAL A 591 -26.98 -18.05 -8.65
CA VAL A 591 -27.88 -16.93 -8.99
C VAL A 591 -27.14 -15.72 -9.57
N GLN A 592 -27.82 -14.94 -10.42
CA GLN A 592 -27.45 -13.56 -10.80
C GLN A 592 -28.56 -12.61 -10.38
N ILE A 593 -28.20 -11.47 -9.79
CA ILE A 593 -29.15 -10.45 -9.29
C ILE A 593 -28.59 -9.07 -9.61
N LYS A 594 -29.37 -8.20 -10.27
CA LYS A 594 -28.96 -6.84 -10.66
C LYS A 594 -30.13 -5.86 -10.50
N LEU A 595 -29.83 -4.59 -10.25
CA LEU A 595 -30.86 -3.54 -10.18
C LEU A 595 -31.19 -3.00 -11.57
N GLN A 596 -32.41 -2.52 -11.75
CA GLN A 596 -32.91 -1.78 -12.90
C GLN A 596 -33.52 -0.44 -12.44
N GLY A 597 -33.67 0.52 -13.35
CA GLY A 597 -34.23 1.84 -13.04
C GLY A 597 -33.27 2.71 -12.22
N ASN A 598 -33.80 3.68 -11.49
CA ASN A 598 -33.00 4.71 -10.82
C ASN A 598 -32.02 4.13 -9.79
N ALA A 599 -32.42 3.12 -9.02
CA ALA A 599 -31.55 2.41 -8.08
C ALA A 599 -30.27 1.86 -8.75
N SER A 600 -30.35 1.42 -10.01
CA SER A 600 -29.18 0.89 -10.74
C SER A 600 -28.09 1.94 -11.00
N SER A 601 -28.41 3.23 -10.90
CA SER A 601 -27.46 4.33 -11.07
C SER A 601 -26.62 4.58 -9.81
N THR A 602 -27.22 4.50 -8.62
CA THR A 602 -26.61 4.86 -7.32
C THR A 602 -26.21 3.66 -6.45
N MET A 603 -26.86 2.49 -6.62
CA MET A 603 -26.70 1.32 -5.77
C MET A 603 -25.90 0.16 -6.42
N ASN A 604 -25.36 -0.67 -5.54
CA ASN A 604 -25.05 -2.07 -5.77
C ASN A 604 -26.13 -2.93 -5.12
N VAL A 605 -26.54 -4.03 -5.75
CA VAL A 605 -27.07 -5.19 -5.01
C VAL A 605 -25.95 -6.19 -4.81
N TRP A 606 -25.63 -6.47 -3.55
CA TRP A 606 -24.66 -7.46 -3.11
C TRP A 606 -25.37 -8.73 -2.63
N TYR A 607 -24.82 -9.90 -2.96
CA TYR A 607 -25.39 -11.19 -2.57
C TYR A 607 -24.33 -12.29 -2.50
N ARG A 608 -24.62 -13.33 -1.72
CA ARG A 608 -23.83 -14.57 -1.65
C ARG A 608 -24.71 -15.78 -1.41
N VAL A 609 -24.17 -16.96 -1.70
CA VAL A 609 -24.85 -18.25 -1.60
C VAL A 609 -24.10 -19.18 -0.64
N HIS A 610 -24.84 -19.95 0.14
CA HIS A 610 -24.34 -21.11 0.87
C HIS A 610 -24.44 -22.33 -0.06
N SER A 611 -23.31 -22.94 -0.42
CA SER A 611 -23.25 -24.17 -1.22
C SER A 611 -22.95 -25.37 -0.32
N GLU A 612 -23.56 -26.52 -0.62
CA GLU A 612 -23.43 -27.77 0.17
C GLU A 612 -22.00 -28.21 0.51
N LYS A 613 -21.03 -27.91 -0.36
CA LYS A 613 -19.62 -28.30 -0.18
C LYS A 613 -18.73 -27.16 0.33
N TYR A 614 -19.04 -25.94 -0.08
CA TYR A 614 -18.18 -24.77 0.15
C TYR A 614 -18.64 -23.87 1.30
N GLY A 615 -19.82 -24.13 1.87
CA GLY A 615 -20.45 -23.24 2.84
C GLY A 615 -20.77 -21.88 2.21
N TRP A 616 -20.63 -20.80 2.98
CA TRP A 616 -20.80 -19.44 2.49
C TRP A 616 -19.66 -19.02 1.57
N LEU A 617 -19.95 -18.93 0.26
CA LEU A 617 -19.07 -18.29 -0.71
C LEU A 617 -19.01 -16.77 -0.49
N GLY A 618 -18.02 -16.11 -1.12
CA GLY A 618 -17.84 -14.66 -1.04
C GLY A 618 -19.02 -13.83 -1.58
N TRP A 619 -19.02 -12.54 -1.27
CA TRP A 619 -20.01 -11.59 -1.75
C TRP A 619 -19.74 -11.14 -3.19
N THR A 620 -20.74 -11.34 -4.05
CA THR A 620 -20.80 -10.88 -5.45
C THR A 620 -21.75 -9.68 -5.57
N LYS A 621 -21.79 -9.01 -6.73
CA LYS A 621 -22.79 -7.96 -6.99
C LYS A 621 -23.23 -7.82 -8.46
N ASN A 622 -24.34 -7.11 -8.66
CA ASN A 622 -24.78 -6.52 -9.93
C ASN A 622 -24.74 -7.45 -11.16
N GLY A 623 -25.23 -8.67 -11.02
CA GLY A 623 -25.34 -9.65 -12.10
C GLY A 623 -24.12 -10.56 -12.28
N VAL A 624 -23.05 -10.40 -11.50
CA VAL A 624 -22.00 -11.44 -11.39
C VAL A 624 -22.61 -12.68 -10.71
N TRP A 625 -22.13 -13.88 -11.01
CA TRP A 625 -22.66 -15.08 -10.35
C TRP A 625 -22.31 -15.13 -8.86
N ALA A 626 -23.19 -15.74 -8.06
CA ALA A 626 -22.90 -16.30 -6.74
C ALA A 626 -23.44 -17.73 -6.65
N GLY A 627 -22.74 -18.61 -5.94
CA GLY A 627 -23.04 -20.05 -5.88
C GLY A 627 -22.12 -20.88 -6.75
N THR A 628 -22.58 -22.05 -7.19
CA THR A 628 -21.80 -23.02 -7.97
C THR A 628 -22.33 -23.16 -9.39
N LEU A 629 -21.49 -22.94 -10.40
CA LEU A 629 -21.81 -23.21 -11.80
C LEU A 629 -21.21 -24.53 -12.25
N ASN A 630 -21.91 -25.21 -13.17
CA ASN A 630 -21.45 -26.40 -13.89
C ASN A 630 -20.90 -27.53 -12.99
N GLY A 631 -21.32 -27.54 -11.72
CA GLY A 631 -20.70 -28.33 -10.66
C GLY A 631 -21.60 -29.40 -10.02
N GLY A 632 -22.91 -29.35 -10.23
CA GLY A 632 -23.84 -30.32 -9.67
C GLY A 632 -24.10 -30.16 -8.16
N LEU A 633 -23.72 -29.02 -7.58
CA LEU A 633 -23.84 -28.75 -6.14
C LEU A 633 -25.01 -27.80 -5.89
N ARG A 634 -25.82 -28.07 -4.86
CA ARG A 634 -26.98 -27.25 -4.50
C ARG A 634 -26.57 -25.95 -3.80
N ALA A 635 -27.32 -24.89 -4.09
CA ALA A 635 -27.50 -23.79 -3.16
C ALA A 635 -28.42 -24.26 -2.01
N GLU A 636 -28.05 -23.98 -0.76
CA GLU A 636 -28.85 -24.27 0.43
C GLU A 636 -29.45 -22.99 1.03
N ALA A 637 -28.73 -21.86 0.94
CA ALA A 637 -29.18 -20.55 1.39
C ALA A 637 -28.60 -19.38 0.57
N VAL A 638 -29.21 -18.21 0.73
CA VAL A 638 -28.79 -16.93 0.13
C VAL A 638 -28.86 -15.81 1.17
N GLN A 639 -27.95 -14.84 1.04
CA GLN A 639 -28.02 -13.54 1.70
C GLN A 639 -27.91 -12.43 0.65
N ILE A 640 -28.71 -11.38 0.77
CA ILE A 640 -28.83 -10.29 -0.21
C ILE A 640 -28.92 -8.96 0.54
N CYS A 641 -28.24 -7.92 0.07
CA CYS A 641 -28.43 -6.55 0.55
C CYS A 641 -28.21 -5.52 -0.56
N VAL A 642 -28.88 -4.39 -0.44
CA VAL A 642 -28.75 -3.24 -1.35
C VAL A 642 -27.95 -2.18 -0.59
N LEU A 643 -26.85 -1.72 -1.17
CA LEU A 643 -25.90 -0.74 -0.60
C LEU A 643 -25.45 0.25 -1.69
N PRO A 644 -24.95 1.46 -1.38
CA PRO A 644 -24.43 2.36 -2.40
C PRO A 644 -23.33 1.78 -3.26
N LYS A 645 -23.10 2.39 -4.44
CA LYS A 645 -21.91 2.11 -5.25
C LYS A 645 -20.60 2.42 -4.54
N THR A 646 -20.61 3.39 -3.63
CA THR A 646 -19.47 3.80 -2.77
C THR A 646 -19.24 2.91 -1.56
N ALA A 647 -20.17 2.01 -1.21
CA ALA A 647 -20.03 1.15 -0.03
C ALA A 647 -19.15 -0.08 -0.32
N ALA A 648 -18.35 -0.44 0.68
CA ALA A 648 -17.55 -1.67 0.69
C ALA A 648 -18.44 -2.93 0.61
N ALA A 649 -17.80 -4.06 0.33
CA ALA A 649 -18.49 -5.36 0.33
C ALA A 649 -19.05 -5.70 1.71
N PRO A 650 -20.17 -6.44 1.81
CA PRO A 650 -20.76 -6.82 3.11
C PRO A 650 -19.90 -7.77 3.96
N GLY A 651 -18.86 -8.36 3.36
CA GLY A 651 -17.85 -9.26 3.92
C GLY A 651 -16.83 -9.61 2.81
N SER A 652 -16.02 -10.66 2.97
CA SER A 652 -15.09 -11.14 1.93
C SER A 652 -15.79 -11.35 0.58
N THR A 653 -15.11 -10.97 -0.50
CA THR A 653 -15.53 -11.15 -1.90
C THR A 653 -14.79 -12.30 -2.58
N ASP A 654 -14.11 -13.14 -1.82
CA ASP A 654 -13.23 -14.20 -2.33
C ASP A 654 -14.04 -15.41 -2.77
N GLN A 655 -13.74 -15.96 -3.95
CA GLN A 655 -14.48 -17.07 -4.58
C GLN A 655 -16.02 -16.89 -4.49
N PRO A 656 -16.59 -15.77 -4.97
CA PRO A 656 -18.00 -15.42 -4.70
C PRO A 656 -18.99 -16.29 -5.48
N TYR A 657 -18.53 -16.80 -6.62
CA TYR A 657 -19.01 -18.03 -7.22
C TYR A 657 -17.82 -18.98 -7.37
N VAL A 658 -18.08 -20.28 -7.28
CA VAL A 658 -17.18 -21.29 -7.81
C VAL A 658 -17.79 -21.75 -9.12
N SER A 659 -17.26 -21.30 -10.25
CA SER A 659 -17.41 -22.12 -11.45
C SER A 659 -16.56 -23.34 -11.22
N LEU A 660 -17.19 -24.43 -10.77
CA LEU A 660 -16.61 -25.74 -10.99
C LEU A 660 -16.50 -25.86 -12.50
N SER A 661 -15.27 -26.07 -12.95
CA SER A 661 -14.91 -25.64 -14.27
C SER A 661 -15.47 -26.61 -15.30
N SER A 662 -16.52 -26.16 -15.99
CA SER A 662 -16.33 -25.95 -17.43
C SER A 662 -15.01 -25.21 -17.62
N VAL A 663 -13.94 -26.01 -17.78
CA VAL A 663 -12.64 -25.60 -18.30
C VAL A 663 -12.87 -25.02 -19.71
N LYS A 664 -11.83 -24.72 -20.46
CA LYS A 664 -11.95 -24.75 -21.93
C LYS A 664 -12.20 -26.21 -22.39
N THR A 665 -13.39 -26.74 -22.11
CA THR A 665 -13.85 -28.12 -22.37
C THR A 665 -14.18 -28.34 -23.84
N GLY A 666 -13.23 -28.01 -24.71
CA GLY A 666 -12.96 -28.75 -25.93
C GLY A 666 -11.51 -29.24 -25.98
N ASN A 667 -10.62 -28.75 -25.10
CA ASN A 667 -9.18 -28.74 -25.36
C ASN A 667 -8.31 -29.40 -24.29
N LEU A 668 -8.76 -29.72 -23.08
CA LEU A 668 -7.96 -30.55 -22.16
C LEU A 668 -8.36 -32.01 -22.26
N GLY A 669 -7.41 -32.92 -22.08
CA GLY A 669 -7.65 -34.35 -22.03
C GLY A 669 -6.56 -35.08 -21.25
N ILE A 670 -6.68 -36.40 -21.24
CA ILE A 670 -5.76 -37.33 -20.59
C ILE A 670 -5.48 -38.51 -21.51
N ASP A 671 -4.44 -39.29 -21.26
CA ASP A 671 -4.33 -40.63 -21.81
C ASP A 671 -4.11 -41.67 -20.70
N VAL A 672 -4.61 -42.89 -20.92
CA VAL A 672 -4.65 -43.97 -19.92
C VAL A 672 -4.56 -45.35 -20.55
N SER A 673 -4.02 -46.28 -19.78
CA SER A 673 -3.79 -47.69 -20.12
C SER A 673 -4.11 -48.60 -18.92
N GLU A 674 -3.72 -49.87 -18.97
CA GLU A 674 -3.81 -50.76 -17.80
C GLU A 674 -3.00 -50.30 -16.58
N TRP A 675 -1.99 -49.43 -16.76
CA TRP A 675 -1.17 -48.89 -15.66
C TRP A 675 -1.97 -48.05 -14.66
N GLN A 676 -3.03 -47.37 -15.10
CA GLN A 676 -3.94 -46.62 -14.22
C GLN A 676 -5.01 -47.51 -13.55
N GLY A 677 -5.02 -48.82 -13.84
CA GLY A 677 -5.92 -49.80 -13.21
C GLY A 677 -7.39 -49.64 -13.60
N TYR A 678 -8.30 -50.11 -12.74
CA TYR A 678 -9.74 -50.06 -13.01
C TYR A 678 -10.32 -48.68 -12.74
N ILE A 679 -10.69 -47.96 -13.81
CA ILE A 679 -11.33 -46.65 -13.72
C ILE A 679 -12.86 -46.81 -13.80
N SER A 680 -13.56 -46.57 -12.69
CA SER A 680 -15.02 -46.64 -12.62
C SER A 680 -15.72 -45.49 -13.36
N THR A 681 -16.98 -45.67 -13.75
CA THR A 681 -17.81 -44.63 -14.39
C THR A 681 -17.87 -43.34 -13.59
N ASP A 682 -17.93 -43.41 -12.26
CA ASP A 682 -17.93 -42.21 -11.42
C ASP A 682 -16.55 -41.55 -11.30
N ASN A 683 -15.46 -42.30 -11.49
CA ASN A 683 -14.12 -41.72 -11.60
C ASN A 683 -13.93 -41.04 -12.97
N TRP A 684 -14.45 -41.62 -14.06
CA TRP A 684 -14.55 -40.95 -15.36
C TRP A 684 -15.40 -39.68 -15.29
N ARG A 685 -16.52 -39.68 -14.54
CA ARG A 685 -17.31 -38.47 -14.26
C ARG A 685 -16.53 -37.45 -13.43
N LYS A 686 -15.75 -37.84 -12.43
CA LYS A 686 -14.88 -36.92 -11.67
C LYS A 686 -13.83 -36.26 -12.55
N ALA A 687 -13.15 -37.02 -13.43
CA ALA A 687 -12.22 -36.46 -14.40
C ALA A 687 -12.92 -35.47 -15.36
N LYS A 688 -14.07 -35.85 -15.91
CA LYS A 688 -14.87 -34.98 -16.78
C LYS A 688 -15.36 -33.71 -16.08
N ASN A 689 -15.77 -33.79 -14.81
CA ASN A 689 -16.21 -32.66 -14.00
C ASN A 689 -15.05 -31.81 -13.46
N ALA A 690 -13.83 -32.34 -13.43
CA ALA A 690 -12.60 -31.55 -13.28
C ALA A 690 -12.23 -30.81 -14.58
N GLY A 691 -12.93 -31.10 -15.69
CA GLY A 691 -12.83 -30.38 -16.95
C GLY A 691 -11.92 -31.00 -18.00
N TYR A 692 -11.55 -32.28 -17.84
CA TYR A 692 -10.98 -33.05 -18.94
C TYR A 692 -12.10 -33.36 -19.94
N SER A 693 -11.92 -32.89 -21.17
CA SER A 693 -12.93 -32.92 -22.25
C SER A 693 -12.76 -34.07 -23.24
N PHE A 694 -11.62 -34.77 -23.22
CA PHE A 694 -11.41 -36.00 -23.97
C PHE A 694 -10.45 -36.96 -23.25
N ALA A 695 -10.34 -38.19 -23.75
CA ALA A 695 -9.25 -39.10 -23.42
C ALA A 695 -8.71 -39.87 -24.64
N MET A 696 -7.48 -40.37 -24.56
CA MET A 696 -6.98 -41.43 -25.45
C MET A 696 -6.78 -42.70 -24.62
N LEU A 697 -7.36 -43.82 -25.06
CA LEU A 697 -7.28 -45.10 -24.34
C LEU A 697 -6.31 -46.04 -25.06
N ARG A 698 -5.35 -46.65 -24.38
CA ARG A 698 -4.57 -47.70 -25.04
C ARG A 698 -5.49 -48.87 -25.37
N ILE A 699 -5.50 -49.30 -26.64
CA ILE A 699 -6.29 -50.45 -27.09
C ILE A 699 -5.41 -51.70 -27.20
N ALA A 700 -4.17 -51.54 -27.65
CA ALA A 700 -3.19 -52.60 -27.78
C ALA A 700 -1.75 -52.06 -27.71
N TRP A 701 -0.80 -52.97 -27.62
CA TRP A 701 0.56 -52.82 -28.15
C TRP A 701 0.78 -53.90 -29.20
N GLY A 702 1.45 -53.58 -30.31
CA GLY A 702 1.63 -54.50 -31.43
C GLY A 702 0.32 -54.97 -32.08
N HIS A 703 0.43 -55.99 -32.93
CA HIS A 703 -0.70 -56.72 -33.52
C HIS A 703 -0.90 -58.09 -32.83
N ALA A 704 -1.95 -58.82 -33.17
CA ALA A 704 -2.29 -60.11 -32.53
C ALA A 704 -1.19 -61.21 -32.60
N GLY A 705 -0.14 -61.04 -33.40
CA GLY A 705 0.99 -61.96 -33.50
C GLY A 705 2.23 -61.57 -32.67
N ASN A 706 2.47 -60.28 -32.45
CA ASN A 706 3.65 -59.76 -31.72
C ASN A 706 3.31 -58.95 -30.45
N GLY A 707 2.03 -58.82 -30.12
CA GLY A 707 1.51 -57.98 -29.03
C GLY A 707 0.14 -58.43 -28.50
N ALA A 708 -0.58 -57.54 -27.82
CA ALA A 708 -1.87 -57.86 -27.19
C ALA A 708 -2.75 -56.63 -26.88
N MET A 709 -4.05 -56.88 -26.71
CA MET A 709 -5.02 -55.91 -26.19
C MET A 709 -4.69 -55.48 -24.75
N ASP A 710 -4.83 -54.20 -24.45
CA ASP A 710 -4.66 -53.64 -23.10
C ASP A 710 -5.72 -54.18 -22.11
N LYS A 711 -5.28 -54.63 -20.93
CA LYS A 711 -6.15 -55.33 -19.95
C LYS A 711 -7.30 -54.46 -19.44
N GLN A 712 -7.20 -53.13 -19.50
CA GLN A 712 -8.26 -52.22 -19.06
C GLN A 712 -9.06 -51.62 -20.23
N PHE A 713 -8.70 -51.87 -21.49
CA PHE A 713 -9.38 -51.27 -22.65
C PHE A 713 -10.92 -51.42 -22.59
N ASN A 714 -11.44 -52.64 -22.37
CA ASN A 714 -12.88 -52.86 -22.33
C ASN A 714 -13.57 -52.20 -21.11
N ASN A 715 -12.89 -52.10 -19.97
CA ASN A 715 -13.40 -51.39 -18.79
C ASN A 715 -13.42 -49.87 -19.03
N ASN A 716 -12.33 -49.33 -19.55
CA ASN A 716 -12.19 -47.92 -19.87
C ASN A 716 -13.17 -47.49 -20.97
N TYR A 717 -13.29 -48.24 -22.06
CA TYR A 717 -14.29 -48.00 -23.11
C TYR A 717 -15.70 -47.93 -22.50
N THR A 718 -16.09 -48.93 -21.71
CA THR A 718 -17.46 -49.04 -21.14
C THR A 718 -17.74 -47.90 -20.17
N ASN A 719 -16.82 -47.64 -19.24
CA ASN A 719 -17.01 -46.67 -18.16
C ASN A 719 -16.85 -45.21 -18.63
N ALA A 720 -15.96 -44.94 -19.58
CA ALA A 720 -15.84 -43.64 -20.24
C ALA A 720 -17.10 -43.33 -21.06
N THR A 721 -17.63 -44.31 -21.80
CA THR A 721 -18.91 -44.19 -22.53
C THR A 721 -20.07 -43.90 -21.58
N ALA A 722 -20.17 -44.61 -20.45
CA ALA A 722 -21.21 -44.40 -19.43
C ALA A 722 -21.06 -43.09 -18.61
N ALA A 723 -19.90 -42.44 -18.67
CA ALA A 723 -19.66 -41.06 -18.21
C ALA A 723 -19.91 -40.01 -19.31
N GLY A 724 -20.09 -40.45 -20.56
CA GLY A 724 -20.17 -39.61 -21.75
C GLY A 724 -18.88 -38.84 -22.02
N MET A 725 -17.72 -39.37 -21.63
CA MET A 725 -16.41 -38.81 -22.00
C MET A 725 -16.17 -39.07 -23.49
N PRO A 726 -15.83 -38.06 -24.31
CA PRO A 726 -15.28 -38.28 -25.65
C PRO A 726 -13.92 -38.98 -25.55
N PHE A 727 -13.68 -40.01 -26.36
CA PHE A 727 -12.36 -40.63 -26.41
C PHE A 727 -12.02 -41.21 -27.78
N GLY A 728 -10.72 -41.42 -27.97
CA GLY A 728 -10.11 -42.18 -29.06
C GLY A 728 -9.26 -43.29 -28.48
N VAL A 729 -8.44 -43.93 -29.32
CA VAL A 729 -7.55 -45.01 -28.89
C VAL A 729 -6.16 -44.91 -29.48
N TYR A 730 -5.17 -45.55 -28.85
CA TYR A 730 -3.81 -45.65 -29.39
C TYR A 730 -3.24 -47.07 -29.33
N VAL A 731 -2.40 -47.41 -30.32
CA VAL A 731 -1.63 -48.65 -30.41
C VAL A 731 -0.15 -48.32 -30.25
N TYR A 732 0.46 -48.82 -29.19
CA TYR A 732 1.92 -48.73 -28.99
C TYR A 732 2.60 -49.61 -30.05
N SER A 733 3.28 -48.98 -31.01
CA SER A 733 3.66 -49.65 -32.26
C SER A 733 4.98 -50.40 -32.14
N TYR A 734 4.98 -51.63 -32.66
CA TYR A 734 6.12 -52.50 -32.82
C TYR A 734 6.51 -52.70 -34.29
N ALA A 735 5.68 -52.22 -35.23
CA ALA A 735 5.78 -52.50 -36.66
C ALA A 735 7.09 -52.04 -37.33
N ASP A 736 7.85 -53.00 -37.86
CA ASP A 736 9.08 -52.71 -38.61
C ASP A 736 8.85 -52.38 -40.10
N ASP A 737 7.77 -52.88 -40.71
CA ASP A 737 7.36 -52.58 -42.09
C ASP A 737 5.91 -52.04 -42.24
N GLU A 738 5.54 -51.67 -43.47
CA GLU A 738 4.19 -51.18 -43.79
C GLU A 738 3.08 -52.23 -43.61
N ASN A 739 3.43 -53.51 -43.54
CA ASN A 739 2.50 -54.63 -43.43
C ASN A 739 2.18 -54.96 -41.97
N GLU A 740 3.16 -54.99 -41.07
CA GLU A 740 2.91 -55.02 -39.63
C GLU A 740 2.09 -53.79 -39.19
N ALA A 741 2.39 -52.60 -39.72
CA ALA A 741 1.65 -51.37 -39.39
C ALA A 741 0.17 -51.42 -39.82
N ARG A 742 -0.17 -52.14 -40.90
CA ARG A 742 -1.57 -52.44 -41.25
C ARG A 742 -2.18 -53.46 -40.31
N GLN A 743 -1.45 -54.50 -39.90
CA GLN A 743 -1.95 -55.50 -38.95
C GLN A 743 -2.21 -54.91 -37.55
N GLU A 744 -1.44 -53.90 -37.13
CA GLU A 744 -1.69 -53.13 -35.90
C GLU A 744 -2.99 -52.32 -36.00
N ALA A 745 -3.23 -51.64 -37.13
CA ALA A 745 -4.48 -50.94 -37.40
C ALA A 745 -5.67 -51.92 -37.44
N ASP A 746 -5.59 -52.98 -38.24
CA ASP A 746 -6.61 -54.03 -38.35
C ASP A 746 -6.93 -54.66 -36.99
N TYR A 747 -5.91 -54.90 -36.15
CA TYR A 747 -6.11 -55.43 -34.80
C TYR A 747 -6.91 -54.45 -33.93
N ALA A 748 -6.52 -53.17 -33.88
CA ALA A 748 -7.29 -52.14 -33.16
C ALA A 748 -8.74 -51.99 -33.68
N ILE A 749 -8.94 -52.01 -35.00
CA ILE A 749 -10.27 -51.97 -35.63
C ILE A 749 -11.10 -53.20 -35.24
N SER A 750 -10.51 -54.39 -35.21
CA SER A 750 -11.18 -55.62 -34.77
C SER A 750 -11.56 -55.61 -33.28
N LEU A 751 -10.70 -55.04 -32.43
CA LEU A 751 -10.94 -54.88 -30.98
C LEU A 751 -12.01 -53.82 -30.69
N LEU A 752 -12.16 -52.81 -31.57
CA LEU A 752 -13.30 -51.89 -31.54
C LEU A 752 -14.60 -52.59 -31.94
N ASN A 753 -14.60 -53.58 -32.84
CA ASN A 753 -15.79 -54.36 -33.21
C ASN A 753 -17.01 -53.46 -33.54
N GLY A 754 -16.80 -52.46 -34.40
CA GLY A 754 -17.83 -51.49 -34.82
C GLY A 754 -18.20 -50.41 -33.79
N ARG A 755 -17.52 -50.32 -32.64
CA ARG A 755 -17.68 -49.26 -31.64
C ARG A 755 -17.24 -47.90 -32.18
N SER A 756 -18.12 -46.91 -32.16
CA SER A 756 -17.79 -45.53 -32.58
C SER A 756 -16.93 -44.80 -31.54
N LEU A 757 -15.97 -44.01 -32.05
CA LEU A 757 -15.09 -43.15 -31.27
C LEU A 757 -15.46 -41.67 -31.46
N LYS A 758 -14.91 -40.79 -30.62
CA LYS A 758 -15.06 -39.32 -30.71
C LYS A 758 -13.73 -38.56 -30.76
N MET A 759 -12.62 -39.27 -30.72
CA MET A 759 -11.27 -38.80 -31.04
C MET A 759 -10.60 -39.88 -31.93
N PRO A 760 -9.43 -39.61 -32.53
CA PRO A 760 -8.78 -40.51 -33.49
C PRO A 760 -8.41 -41.92 -32.98
N ILE A 761 -8.12 -42.81 -33.92
CA ILE A 761 -7.24 -43.97 -33.69
C ILE A 761 -5.81 -43.53 -34.00
N CYS A 762 -4.89 -43.78 -33.08
CA CYS A 762 -3.52 -43.30 -33.13
C CYS A 762 -2.49 -44.43 -33.19
N ILE A 763 -1.48 -44.30 -34.06
CA ILE A 763 -0.23 -45.05 -33.96
C ILE A 763 0.72 -44.30 -33.03
N ASP A 764 1.29 -45.00 -32.06
CA ASP A 764 2.22 -44.47 -31.06
C ASP A 764 3.64 -44.97 -31.36
N LEU A 765 4.53 -44.03 -31.69
CA LEU A 765 5.87 -44.28 -32.21
C LEU A 765 6.95 -43.73 -31.26
N GLU A 766 7.38 -44.57 -30.32
CA GLU A 766 8.50 -44.28 -29.42
C GLU A 766 9.42 -45.46 -29.06
N ASP A 767 9.14 -46.69 -29.53
CA ASP A 767 9.85 -47.91 -29.13
C ASP A 767 11.26 -48.04 -29.76
N ASP A 768 12.29 -48.19 -28.91
CA ASP A 768 13.69 -48.29 -29.34
C ASP A 768 13.97 -49.44 -30.33
N ARG A 769 13.18 -50.53 -30.35
CA ARG A 769 13.43 -51.69 -31.23
C ARG A 769 13.14 -51.36 -32.69
N ILE A 770 12.34 -50.32 -33.00
CA ILE A 770 12.14 -49.82 -34.37
C ILE A 770 12.93 -48.53 -34.66
N SER A 771 13.71 -48.02 -33.71
CA SER A 771 14.51 -46.79 -33.88
C SER A 771 15.61 -46.88 -34.95
N TYR A 772 16.00 -48.11 -35.36
CA TYR A 772 17.01 -48.37 -36.38
C TYR A 772 16.51 -48.11 -37.82
N LEU A 773 15.21 -47.96 -38.02
CA LEU A 773 14.60 -47.75 -39.33
C LEU A 773 14.99 -46.39 -39.92
N SER A 774 15.04 -46.29 -41.25
CA SER A 774 15.18 -44.99 -41.90
C SER A 774 13.92 -44.14 -41.70
N LYS A 775 14.08 -42.81 -41.61
CA LYS A 775 12.96 -41.86 -41.52
C LYS A 775 11.85 -42.12 -42.53
N THR A 776 12.23 -42.41 -43.77
CA THR A 776 11.32 -42.69 -44.87
C THR A 776 10.53 -43.97 -44.62
N GLN A 777 11.15 -45.02 -44.06
CA GLN A 777 10.45 -46.26 -43.70
C GLN A 777 9.52 -46.05 -42.51
N GLN A 778 9.97 -45.37 -41.46
CA GLN A 778 9.16 -45.05 -40.28
C GLN A 778 7.91 -44.21 -40.66
N SER A 779 8.06 -43.23 -41.55
CA SER A 779 6.93 -42.48 -42.14
C SER A 779 6.02 -43.35 -43.02
N LYS A 780 6.55 -44.33 -43.78
CA LYS A 780 5.73 -45.28 -44.55
C LYS A 780 4.89 -46.18 -43.64
N ASN A 781 5.46 -46.69 -42.55
CA ASN A 781 4.76 -47.50 -41.55
C ASN A 781 3.59 -46.69 -40.94
N ALA A 782 3.87 -45.46 -40.50
CA ALA A 782 2.84 -44.54 -39.98
C ALA A 782 1.71 -44.28 -41.00
N ILE A 783 2.05 -44.00 -42.27
CA ILE A 783 1.08 -43.81 -43.36
C ILE A 783 0.23 -45.07 -43.59
N ALA A 784 0.85 -46.25 -43.57
CA ALA A 784 0.17 -47.51 -43.81
C ALA A 784 -0.87 -47.85 -42.73
N PHE A 785 -0.56 -47.56 -41.46
CA PHE A 785 -1.53 -47.62 -40.36
C PHE A 785 -2.65 -46.59 -40.56
N CYS A 786 -2.30 -45.33 -40.84
CA CYS A 786 -3.25 -44.23 -40.94
C CYS A 786 -4.26 -44.38 -42.10
N GLU A 787 -3.83 -44.87 -43.27
CA GLU A 787 -4.75 -45.11 -44.39
C GLU A 787 -5.69 -46.30 -44.13
N GLU A 788 -5.28 -47.32 -43.36
CA GLU A 788 -6.16 -48.44 -43.01
C GLU A 788 -7.21 -48.04 -41.96
N VAL A 789 -6.81 -47.27 -40.94
CA VAL A 789 -7.73 -46.61 -39.99
C VAL A 789 -8.79 -45.76 -40.71
N LYS A 790 -8.36 -44.98 -41.71
CA LYS A 790 -9.20 -44.12 -42.54
C LYS A 790 -10.12 -44.93 -43.47
N LYS A 791 -9.63 -46.03 -44.04
CA LYS A 791 -10.40 -47.01 -44.84
C LYS A 791 -11.48 -47.70 -44.01
N ALA A 792 -11.26 -47.92 -42.72
CA ALA A 792 -12.27 -48.37 -41.77
C ALA A 792 -13.23 -47.26 -41.28
N GLY A 793 -13.09 -46.02 -41.75
CA GLY A 793 -14.01 -44.91 -41.46
C GLY A 793 -13.72 -44.14 -40.17
N TYR A 794 -12.57 -44.35 -39.53
CA TYR A 794 -12.13 -43.60 -38.34
C TYR A 794 -11.13 -42.51 -38.71
N THR A 795 -11.02 -41.47 -37.87
CA THR A 795 -9.98 -40.44 -38.02
C THR A 795 -8.61 -41.00 -37.63
N PRO A 796 -7.57 -40.93 -38.48
CA PRO A 796 -6.22 -41.35 -38.13
C PRO A 796 -5.40 -40.24 -37.45
N MET A 797 -4.42 -40.67 -36.63
CA MET A 797 -3.48 -39.80 -35.92
C MET A 797 -2.13 -40.50 -35.71
N ILE A 798 -1.06 -39.72 -35.60
CA ILE A 798 0.30 -40.18 -35.29
C ILE A 798 0.73 -39.50 -33.98
N TYR A 799 1.13 -40.28 -32.99
CA TYR A 799 1.78 -39.82 -31.77
C TYR A 799 3.29 -40.05 -31.87
N ALA A 800 4.06 -39.04 -31.45
CA ALA A 800 5.49 -39.15 -31.25
C ALA A 800 6.02 -38.01 -30.36
N ASN A 801 7.08 -38.29 -29.61
CA ASN A 801 7.80 -37.28 -28.82
C ASN A 801 8.73 -36.40 -29.69
N GLN A 802 9.30 -35.36 -29.08
CA GLN A 802 10.16 -34.40 -29.79
C GLN A 802 11.39 -35.04 -30.47
N ASN A 803 12.00 -36.10 -29.92
CA ASN A 803 13.09 -36.76 -30.63
C ASN A 803 12.55 -37.42 -31.91
N TRP A 804 11.46 -38.17 -31.79
CA TRP A 804 10.91 -38.96 -32.88
C TRP A 804 10.39 -38.11 -34.04
N LEU A 805 9.62 -37.05 -33.78
CA LEU A 805 9.13 -36.12 -34.81
C LEU A 805 10.23 -35.35 -35.56
N ASN A 806 11.44 -35.20 -34.97
CA ASN A 806 12.56 -34.50 -35.60
C ASN A 806 13.58 -35.45 -36.24
N ASN A 807 13.83 -36.62 -35.66
CA ASN A 807 14.94 -37.50 -35.99
C ASN A 807 14.52 -38.86 -36.59
N HIS A 808 13.27 -39.30 -36.36
CA HIS A 808 12.75 -40.59 -36.81
C HIS A 808 11.65 -40.49 -37.86
N LEU A 809 11.02 -39.33 -38.06
CA LEU A 809 9.99 -39.12 -39.08
C LEU A 809 10.39 -38.06 -40.11
N ASP A 810 9.90 -38.23 -41.34
CA ASP A 810 9.85 -37.17 -42.35
C ASP A 810 8.47 -36.51 -42.33
N TYR A 811 8.41 -35.31 -41.75
CA TYR A 811 7.19 -34.51 -41.68
C TYR A 811 6.56 -34.21 -43.06
N SER A 812 7.36 -34.09 -44.13
CA SER A 812 6.83 -33.79 -45.46
C SER A 812 5.92 -34.90 -46.01
N MET A 813 6.12 -36.14 -45.53
CA MET A 813 5.30 -37.31 -45.85
C MET A 813 4.05 -37.43 -44.97
N ILE A 814 4.12 -36.99 -43.71
CA ILE A 814 3.03 -37.18 -42.72
C ILE A 814 2.20 -35.92 -42.40
N LYS A 815 2.55 -34.77 -42.99
CA LYS A 815 1.90 -33.44 -42.79
C LYS A 815 0.37 -33.39 -42.95
N ASP A 816 -0.23 -34.37 -43.62
CA ASP A 816 -1.66 -34.41 -43.96
C ASP A 816 -2.48 -35.26 -42.96
N TYR A 817 -1.82 -35.92 -41.99
CA TYR A 817 -2.42 -36.67 -40.88
C TYR A 817 -2.36 -35.88 -39.58
N LYS A 818 -3.22 -36.22 -38.62
CA LYS A 818 -3.28 -35.56 -37.32
C LYS A 818 -2.06 -35.89 -36.47
N ILE A 819 -1.44 -34.88 -35.84
CA ILE A 819 -0.23 -35.06 -35.01
C ILE A 819 -0.53 -34.85 -33.53
N TRP A 820 -0.16 -35.85 -32.72
CA TRP A 820 -0.14 -35.79 -31.26
C TRP A 820 1.31 -35.76 -30.78
N TYR A 821 1.71 -34.63 -30.21
CA TYR A 821 3.10 -34.31 -29.92
C TYR A 821 3.39 -34.40 -28.41
N ALA A 822 4.39 -35.17 -28.00
CA ALA A 822 4.88 -35.18 -26.62
C ALA A 822 6.10 -34.28 -26.39
N GLN A 823 5.99 -33.38 -25.41
CA GLN A 823 7.07 -32.55 -24.87
C GLN A 823 6.72 -32.04 -23.49
N TYR A 824 7.60 -32.25 -22.50
CA TYR A 824 7.34 -31.90 -21.10
C TYR A 824 8.23 -30.74 -20.63
N PRO A 825 7.71 -29.70 -19.94
CA PRO A 825 8.49 -28.51 -19.55
C PRO A 825 9.68 -28.73 -18.60
N TYR A 826 9.86 -29.93 -18.03
CA TYR A 826 11.05 -30.31 -17.25
C TYR A 826 12.17 -30.94 -18.11
N SER A 827 11.89 -31.37 -19.35
CA SER A 827 12.92 -31.90 -20.25
C SER A 827 13.64 -30.78 -21.01
N TRP A 828 14.73 -30.27 -20.44
CA TRP A 828 15.70 -29.32 -21.03
C TRP A 828 15.18 -27.95 -21.52
N ASN A 829 13.87 -27.72 -21.56
CA ASN A 829 13.25 -26.49 -22.06
C ASN A 829 11.95 -26.19 -21.28
N SER A 830 11.99 -25.16 -20.43
CA SER A 830 10.88 -24.72 -19.56
C SER A 830 9.80 -23.89 -20.30
N SER A 831 9.51 -24.24 -21.55
CA SER A 831 8.50 -23.57 -22.37
C SER A 831 7.08 -23.88 -21.90
N SER A 832 6.26 -22.84 -21.78
CA SER A 832 4.81 -22.91 -21.51
C SER A 832 3.96 -23.21 -22.77
N LYS A 833 4.61 -23.57 -23.88
CA LYS A 833 3.99 -23.89 -25.19
C LYS A 833 4.79 -24.97 -25.93
N PRO A 834 4.19 -25.68 -26.90
CA PRO A 834 4.90 -26.57 -27.82
C PRO A 834 6.12 -25.89 -28.47
N GLN A 835 7.17 -26.66 -28.77
CA GLN A 835 8.36 -26.18 -29.47
C GLN A 835 8.57 -26.82 -30.86
N TYR A 836 7.79 -27.85 -31.21
CA TYR A 836 7.73 -28.32 -32.58
C TYR A 836 7.18 -27.20 -33.49
N SER A 837 7.91 -26.87 -34.56
CA SER A 837 7.61 -25.75 -35.45
C SER A 837 6.57 -26.06 -36.52
N ASN A 838 6.28 -27.34 -36.71
CA ASN A 838 5.29 -27.89 -37.63
C ASN A 838 3.89 -27.92 -37.00
N HIS A 839 2.88 -28.37 -37.75
CA HIS A 839 1.52 -28.45 -37.20
C HIS A 839 1.41 -29.54 -36.12
N ILE A 840 0.51 -29.32 -35.15
CA ILE A 840 0.07 -30.30 -34.16
C ILE A 840 -1.43 -30.14 -33.91
N ASP A 841 -2.09 -31.23 -33.53
CA ASP A 841 -3.50 -31.26 -33.16
C ASP A 841 -3.72 -31.57 -31.68
N ILE A 842 -2.79 -32.29 -31.04
CA ILE A 842 -2.73 -32.50 -29.58
C ILE A 842 -1.29 -32.31 -29.10
N TRP A 843 -1.10 -31.73 -27.92
CA TRP A 843 0.16 -31.67 -27.17
C TRP A 843 0.01 -32.41 -25.84
N GLN A 844 0.78 -33.48 -25.64
CA GLN A 844 1.01 -34.10 -24.33
C GLN A 844 2.10 -33.29 -23.61
N TYR A 845 1.73 -32.64 -22.50
CA TYR A 845 2.53 -31.59 -21.87
C TYR A 845 3.11 -31.96 -20.49
N SER A 846 2.79 -33.15 -19.97
CA SER A 846 3.31 -33.68 -18.71
C SER A 846 2.92 -35.16 -18.56
N ASP A 847 3.84 -36.00 -18.10
CA ASP A 847 3.57 -37.37 -17.63
C ASP A 847 3.23 -37.41 -16.12
N GLN A 848 3.73 -36.45 -15.31
CA GLN A 848 3.47 -36.35 -13.87
C GLN A 848 2.15 -35.64 -13.50
N GLY A 849 1.06 -35.89 -14.22
CA GLY A 849 -0.25 -35.30 -13.93
C GLY A 849 -1.00 -35.94 -12.77
N SER A 850 -1.99 -35.21 -12.23
CA SER A 850 -2.90 -35.71 -11.18
C SER A 850 -4.35 -35.34 -11.49
N VAL A 851 -5.24 -36.33 -11.46
CA VAL A 851 -6.62 -36.21 -11.98
C VAL A 851 -7.62 -36.74 -10.95
N PRO A 852 -8.64 -35.97 -10.55
CA PRO A 852 -9.60 -36.40 -9.54
C PRO A 852 -10.31 -37.71 -9.89
N GLY A 853 -10.07 -38.75 -9.09
CA GLY A 853 -10.64 -40.09 -9.26
C GLY A 853 -9.73 -41.09 -9.99
N LEU A 854 -8.58 -40.67 -10.52
CA LEU A 854 -7.55 -41.57 -11.05
C LEU A 854 -6.43 -41.76 -10.03
N SER A 855 -5.62 -42.81 -10.24
CA SER A 855 -4.51 -43.20 -9.36
C SER A 855 -3.22 -43.32 -10.16
N GLY A 856 -2.09 -43.03 -9.52
CA GLY A 856 -0.80 -42.92 -10.19
C GLY A 856 -0.61 -41.56 -10.87
N SER A 857 0.48 -41.46 -11.64
CA SER A 857 0.75 -40.34 -12.53
C SER A 857 -0.11 -40.48 -13.79
N ILE A 858 -0.62 -39.36 -14.31
CA ILE A 858 -1.54 -39.33 -15.44
C ILE A 858 -0.96 -38.43 -16.53
N ASP A 859 -1.00 -38.91 -17.76
CA ASP A 859 -0.47 -38.21 -18.93
C ASP A 859 -1.46 -37.13 -19.40
N MET A 860 -0.95 -35.90 -19.54
CA MET A 860 -1.75 -34.68 -19.58
C MET A 860 -1.75 -34.05 -20.96
N ASN A 861 -2.94 -33.88 -21.54
CA ASN A 861 -3.09 -33.53 -22.95
C ASN A 861 -3.83 -32.23 -23.19
N LYS A 862 -3.46 -31.58 -24.29
CA LYS A 862 -4.09 -30.36 -24.77
C LYS A 862 -4.31 -30.40 -26.28
N ALA A 863 -5.56 -30.54 -26.71
CA ALA A 863 -5.95 -30.43 -28.11
C ALA A 863 -5.93 -28.97 -28.60
N TYR A 864 -5.58 -28.81 -29.87
CA TYR A 864 -5.58 -27.55 -30.63
C TYR A 864 -6.58 -27.59 -31.79
N SER A 865 -6.98 -28.79 -32.23
CA SER A 865 -8.00 -29.02 -33.26
C SER A 865 -9.30 -29.58 -32.68
N ASN A 866 -10.37 -29.48 -33.47
CA ASN A 866 -11.60 -30.27 -33.27
C ASN A 866 -11.47 -31.61 -34.01
N PHE A 867 -12.25 -32.60 -33.58
CA PHE A 867 -12.31 -33.96 -34.11
C PHE A 867 -13.76 -34.42 -34.30
#